data_AF-A0A2A5VD88-F1
#
_entry.id   AF-A0A2A5VD88-F1
#
_cell.length_a   1.000
_cell.length_b   1.000
_cell.length_c   1.000
_cell.angle_alpha   90.00
_cell.angle_beta   90.00
_cell.angle_gamma   90.00
#
_symmetry.space_group_name_H-M   'P 1'
#
loop_
_entity.id
_entity.type
_entity.pdbx_description
1 polymer ?
#
loop_
_entity_poly.entity_id
_entity_poly.type
_entity_poly.pdbx_seq_one_letter_code
_entity_poly.pdbx_strand_id
1 'polypeptide(L)'
;MVKFEIIEGTYMNKVLHRIFNIKENHDPLISILLSNRKSTLPANDELLFHSSGPITDLSEYSFLPSLDTLRILFLEPENNNFSPKNISALDGNVLLQNSNPIHMIIQEMKSKKWVTFKEYHPQNLSEAMKIIESYEIKYDLKNELPIVPGGFAGIIGYDMSRWTNPVFLNHIPKSGTLLGVLWRTEAWWIHERKTNQLHSISLDNHAWSKISFNDNINHYHHSSNINKDVVPDSESDAEHARKISQIKDAIVKGNLYQLNYGRIWRGEMPDHPWDSFTRMIKNNPSPFGAWLYVHDHGWAVSSASPERLMKIDRNIVNTRPIKGTRARGLNEKADLDLRVELVSSQKELAEHLMLVDLERNDLTSVCNPGSVNWVNWRIEALSTVQHLVSGVEGELAPDKSVGDVLVSLFPGGSITGCPKLVTIAAINELEKHPRSAWTGSIGHINFHNRKSEWNILIRTLESHSGPNSWHGTVQAGGGIVNDSIPSEEVEESRWKAAAITEATWGFRTGFSGTDLPERDMEMRPVPKLISQLSNLGPRKKSISKYNGKIFRKEKNSVISQIIIIDNLDSFTENIANAISNMGKDVRIIEGIPLEKTINTEKIIRKWIKTYNPSHIIIGPGPSIPNNSKISMQLAKMALEGKLQNNNLHIPLLGLCLGHQAIGLVAGWELIESPLGAVHGKPSQIIHDGKGLYQNLPNPITLMRYNSLILSPNNDKLISTCWDESNTLLMGFRHPNLPIYGIQFHPESVGSPMGDHILLNFINKKPINISKIFVQNQIKEP
;
A
#
# COMPACT_ATOMS: atom_id res chain seq x y z
N MET A 1 16.37 41.56 -0.20
CA MET A 1 17.73 41.25 -0.69
C MET A 1 17.69 39.85 -1.28
N VAL A 2 17.91 39.71 -2.58
CA VAL A 2 17.98 38.41 -3.26
C VAL A 2 19.36 37.81 -2.95
N LYS A 3 19.44 36.70 -2.22
CA LYS A 3 20.67 35.90 -2.13
C LYS A 3 20.76 35.02 -3.38
N PHE A 4 21.89 35.08 -4.08
CA PHE A 4 22.18 34.24 -5.24
C PHE A 4 23.20 33.18 -4.82
N GLU A 5 22.84 31.90 -4.89
CA GLU A 5 23.80 30.80 -4.86
C GLU A 5 23.90 30.21 -6.28
N ILE A 6 25.09 30.28 -6.88
CA ILE A 6 25.40 29.68 -8.17
C ILE A 6 26.09 28.34 -7.88
N ILE A 7 25.48 27.24 -8.31
CA ILE A 7 26.03 25.88 -8.11
C ILE A 7 26.56 25.39 -9.46
N GLU A 8 27.90 25.32 -9.63
CA GLU A 8 28.53 24.88 -10.89
C GLU A 8 28.85 23.38 -10.90
N GLY A 9 28.43 22.65 -11.95
CA GLY A 9 28.74 21.23 -12.18
C GLY A 9 28.73 20.88 -13.67
N THR A 10 29.44 19.82 -14.04
CA THR A 10 29.91 19.44 -15.40
C THR A 10 28.88 18.92 -16.41
N TYR A 11 27.60 19.26 -16.27
CA TYR A 11 26.57 19.07 -17.29
C TYR A 11 26.04 20.44 -17.73
N MET A 12 25.71 20.64 -19.02
CA MET A 12 25.38 21.97 -19.60
C MET A 12 24.22 22.74 -18.94
N ASN A 13 23.47 22.14 -18.00
CA ASN A 13 22.34 22.79 -17.32
C ASN A 13 22.70 23.11 -15.86
N LYS A 14 22.67 24.38 -15.47
CA LYS A 14 22.83 24.81 -14.07
C LYS A 14 21.46 24.90 -13.38
N VAL A 15 21.39 24.57 -12.09
CA VAL A 15 20.19 24.83 -11.26
C VAL A 15 20.33 26.16 -10.56
N LEU A 16 19.29 26.99 -10.66
CA LEU A 16 19.20 28.27 -9.97
C LEU A 16 18.17 28.16 -8.86
N HIS A 17 18.58 28.54 -7.64
CA HIS A 17 17.70 28.62 -6.47
C HIS A 17 17.67 30.06 -5.97
N ARG A 18 16.48 30.65 -5.91
CA ARG A 18 16.24 32.02 -5.41
C ARG A 18 15.19 32.00 -4.32
N ILE A 19 15.38 32.84 -3.31
CA ILE A 19 14.49 32.97 -2.16
C ILE A 19 13.94 34.40 -2.11
N PHE A 20 12.63 34.52 -1.87
CA PHE A 20 11.87 35.75 -1.79
C PHE A 20 11.15 35.80 -0.44
N ASN A 21 11.13 36.99 0.17
CA ASN A 21 10.35 37.26 1.36
C ASN A 21 8.96 37.75 0.95
N ILE A 22 7.93 37.32 1.67
CA ILE A 22 6.52 37.66 1.42
C ILE A 22 6.03 38.50 2.61
N LYS A 23 5.37 39.65 2.34
CA LYS A 23 4.90 40.57 3.39
C LYS A 23 3.54 40.20 3.98
N GLU A 24 2.65 39.57 3.21
CA GLU A 24 1.29 39.22 3.62
C GLU A 24 0.98 37.73 3.44
N ASN A 25 0.06 37.22 4.26
CA ASN A 25 -0.12 35.80 4.52
C ASN A 25 -1.41 35.27 3.88
N HIS A 26 -1.44 35.07 2.56
CA HIS A 26 -2.51 34.28 1.92
C HIS A 26 -1.96 33.52 0.69
N ASP A 27 -1.86 32.19 0.81
CA ASP A 27 -1.60 31.19 -0.23
C ASP A 27 -0.83 31.67 -1.49
N PRO A 28 0.49 31.94 -1.37
CA PRO A 28 1.25 32.60 -2.43
C PRO A 28 1.27 31.83 -3.75
N LEU A 29 1.25 30.49 -3.70
CA LEU A 29 1.24 29.67 -4.91
C LEU A 29 -0.09 29.72 -5.65
N ILE A 30 -1.22 29.87 -4.96
CA ILE A 30 -2.52 30.08 -5.59
C ILE A 30 -2.51 31.42 -6.32
N SER A 31 -2.01 32.47 -5.66
CA SER A 31 -1.88 33.81 -6.26
C SER A 31 -1.00 33.78 -7.52
N ILE A 32 0.14 33.06 -7.50
CA ILE A 32 1.00 32.87 -8.67
C ILE A 32 0.26 32.11 -9.79
N LEU A 33 -0.38 30.98 -9.47
CA LEU A 33 -1.14 30.20 -10.45
C LEU A 33 -2.21 31.05 -11.14
N LEU A 34 -3.00 31.79 -10.36
CA LEU A 34 -4.06 32.66 -10.88
C LEU A 34 -3.53 33.84 -11.69
N SER A 35 -2.39 34.43 -11.29
CA SER A 35 -1.76 35.51 -12.07
C SER A 35 -1.27 35.05 -13.44
N ASN A 36 -0.97 33.76 -13.58
CA ASN A 36 -0.62 33.15 -14.86
C ASN A 36 -1.86 32.88 -15.74
N ARG A 37 -3.07 32.88 -15.17
CA ARG A 37 -4.31 32.82 -15.94
C ARG A 37 -4.54 34.17 -16.61
N LYS A 38 -4.79 34.15 -17.92
CA LYS A 38 -5.22 35.36 -18.67
C LYS A 38 -6.72 35.64 -18.56
N SER A 39 -7.45 34.75 -17.88
CA SER A 39 -8.90 34.81 -17.69
C SER A 39 -9.25 34.25 -16.30
N THR A 40 -10.52 34.31 -15.89
CA THR A 40 -10.97 33.72 -14.62
C THR A 40 -10.83 32.19 -14.62
N LEU A 41 -10.99 31.56 -15.79
CA LEU A 41 -10.88 30.11 -15.98
C LEU A 41 -9.53 29.71 -16.58
N PRO A 42 -9.04 28.50 -16.25
CA PRO A 42 -7.80 27.98 -16.81
C PRO A 42 -7.94 27.65 -18.31
N ALA A 43 -6.94 28.05 -19.10
CA ALA A 43 -6.87 27.81 -20.55
C ALA A 43 -5.70 26.88 -20.95
N ASN A 44 -4.96 26.36 -19.97
CA ASN A 44 -3.84 25.43 -20.13
C ASN A 44 -3.91 24.39 -19.01
N ASP A 45 -3.06 23.37 -19.10
CA ASP A 45 -2.87 22.41 -18.01
C ASP A 45 -2.41 23.13 -16.73
N GLU A 46 -2.87 22.65 -15.58
CA GLU A 46 -2.49 23.16 -14.26
C GLU A 46 -2.21 22.01 -13.28
N LEU A 47 -1.24 22.24 -12.39
CA LEU A 47 -0.90 21.33 -11.30
C LEU A 47 -0.43 22.17 -10.12
N LEU A 48 -0.99 21.91 -8.94
CA LEU A 48 -0.61 22.56 -7.69
C LEU A 48 -0.64 21.51 -6.58
N PHE A 49 0.46 21.36 -5.87
CA PHE A 49 0.53 20.62 -4.61
C PHE A 49 0.41 21.63 -3.47
N HIS A 50 -0.71 21.61 -2.77
CA HIS A 50 -1.07 22.61 -1.77
C HIS A 50 -1.24 21.97 -0.39
N SER A 51 -0.22 22.11 0.43
CA SER A 51 -0.26 21.74 1.84
C SER A 51 -0.98 22.85 2.62
N SER A 52 -2.10 22.51 3.27
CA SER A 52 -2.89 23.45 4.07
C SER A 52 -3.08 22.96 5.51
N GLY A 53 -3.69 23.81 6.34
CA GLY A 53 -3.95 23.50 7.74
C GLY A 53 -2.71 23.54 8.62
N PRO A 54 -2.62 22.67 9.63
CA PRO A 54 -1.43 22.48 10.44
C PRO A 54 -0.10 22.42 9.69
N ILE A 55 0.95 23.00 10.28
CA ILE A 55 2.34 22.75 9.87
C ILE A 55 2.83 21.53 10.65
N THR A 56 3.13 20.45 9.92
CA THR A 56 3.64 19.17 10.41
C THR A 56 4.81 18.74 9.55
N ASP A 57 5.47 17.62 9.88
CA ASP A 57 6.51 17.02 9.07
C ASP A 57 6.03 16.55 7.67
N LEU A 58 4.71 16.48 7.45
CA LEU A 58 4.09 16.16 6.16
C LEU A 58 3.72 17.39 5.33
N SER A 59 3.64 18.56 5.95
CA SER A 59 3.01 19.75 5.37
C SER A 59 3.92 20.97 5.43
N GLU A 60 5.24 20.79 5.42
CA GLU A 60 6.20 21.90 5.49
C GLU A 60 6.26 22.72 4.20
N TYR A 61 5.93 22.10 3.06
CA TYR A 61 6.10 22.69 1.73
C TYR A 61 4.83 22.58 0.89
N SER A 62 4.56 23.60 0.09
CA SER A 62 3.66 23.52 -1.08
C SER A 62 4.46 23.74 -2.36
N PHE A 63 4.01 23.19 -3.48
CA PHE A 63 4.76 23.21 -4.74
C PHE A 63 3.87 23.56 -5.95
N LEU A 64 4.39 24.39 -6.85
CA LEU A 64 3.79 24.75 -8.12
C LEU A 64 4.83 24.51 -9.24
N PRO A 65 4.72 23.39 -9.99
CA PRO A 65 5.62 23.07 -11.10
C PRO A 65 5.34 23.85 -12.38
N SER A 66 6.35 23.96 -13.25
CA SER A 66 6.17 24.30 -14.66
C SER A 66 5.71 23.07 -15.47
N LEU A 67 4.82 23.29 -16.44
CA LEU A 67 4.15 22.24 -17.22
C LEU A 67 4.26 22.48 -18.75
N ASP A 68 5.23 23.28 -19.16
CA ASP A 68 5.28 23.96 -20.45
C ASP A 68 6.22 23.31 -21.48
N THR A 69 6.76 22.12 -21.19
CA THR A 69 7.74 21.47 -22.06
C THR A 69 7.29 20.13 -22.61
N LEU A 70 7.08 19.13 -21.76
CA LEU A 70 6.76 17.75 -22.15
C LEU A 70 5.71 17.18 -21.20
N ARG A 71 4.75 16.43 -21.75
CA ARG A 71 3.83 15.60 -20.97
C ARG A 71 3.72 14.19 -21.51
N ILE A 72 3.38 13.27 -20.63
CA ILE A 72 3.21 11.85 -20.88
C ILE A 72 1.79 11.50 -20.46
N LEU A 73 1.00 10.97 -21.38
CA LEU A 73 -0.37 10.53 -21.14
C LEU A 73 -0.40 9.00 -21.08
N PHE A 74 -1.10 8.45 -20.10
CA PHE A 74 -1.43 7.02 -20.03
C PHE A 74 -2.88 6.84 -20.42
N LEU A 75 -3.14 6.09 -21.47
CA LEU A 75 -4.48 5.85 -22.01
C LEU A 75 -4.85 4.37 -21.87
N GLU A 76 -6.14 4.13 -21.68
CA GLU A 76 -6.70 2.78 -21.76
C GLU A 76 -6.47 2.21 -23.17
N PRO A 77 -5.81 1.05 -23.29
CA PRO A 77 -5.59 0.44 -24.59
C PRO A 77 -6.90 -0.04 -25.24
N GLU A 78 -6.84 -0.33 -26.54
CA GLU A 78 -7.94 -1.00 -27.23
C GLU A 78 -8.19 -2.40 -26.66
N ASN A 79 -9.45 -2.74 -26.46
CA ASN A 79 -9.89 -4.01 -25.90
C ASN A 79 -10.83 -4.75 -26.86
N ASN A 80 -10.32 -5.10 -28.04
CA ASN A 80 -11.12 -5.68 -29.13
C ASN A 80 -11.67 -7.10 -28.85
N ASN A 81 -11.17 -7.80 -27.82
CA ASN A 81 -11.57 -9.18 -27.46
C ASN A 81 -12.01 -9.35 -26.00
N PHE A 82 -12.48 -8.29 -25.35
CA PHE A 82 -12.91 -8.40 -23.95
C PHE A 82 -14.23 -9.17 -23.83
N SER A 83 -14.25 -10.18 -22.96
CA SER A 83 -15.46 -10.91 -22.61
C SER A 83 -15.53 -11.06 -21.09
N PRO A 84 -16.59 -10.55 -20.44
CA PRO A 84 -16.78 -10.73 -19.00
C PRO A 84 -16.75 -12.20 -18.62
N LYS A 85 -16.09 -12.51 -17.50
CA LYS A 85 -16.01 -13.87 -16.97
C LYS A 85 -16.85 -13.98 -15.71
N ASN A 86 -17.58 -15.09 -15.59
CA ASN A 86 -18.34 -15.42 -14.39
C ASN A 86 -17.40 -16.05 -13.34
N ILE A 87 -16.59 -15.21 -12.70
CA ILE A 87 -15.63 -15.58 -11.65
C ILE A 87 -15.87 -14.61 -10.49
N SER A 88 -15.97 -15.14 -9.27
CA SER A 88 -16.19 -14.38 -8.04
C SER A 88 -14.93 -14.40 -7.19
N ALA A 89 -14.32 -13.22 -7.01
CA ALA A 89 -13.17 -13.04 -6.14
C ALA A 89 -13.59 -13.12 -4.66
N LEU A 90 -14.86 -12.81 -4.36
CA LEU A 90 -15.45 -13.00 -3.03
C LEU A 90 -15.51 -14.48 -2.62
N ASP A 91 -15.54 -15.39 -3.59
CA ASP A 91 -15.43 -16.84 -3.37
C ASP A 91 -13.98 -17.35 -3.38
N GLY A 92 -12.99 -16.45 -3.37
CA GLY A 92 -11.56 -16.78 -3.38
C GLY A 92 -11.03 -17.20 -4.75
N ASN A 93 -11.84 -17.05 -5.81
CA ASN A 93 -11.44 -17.41 -7.16
C ASN A 93 -10.94 -16.18 -7.91
N VAL A 94 -9.66 -16.20 -8.30
CA VAL A 94 -9.06 -15.16 -9.13
C VAL A 94 -8.45 -15.74 -10.39
N LEU A 95 -8.55 -15.01 -11.49
CA LEU A 95 -7.87 -15.34 -12.73
C LEU A 95 -6.66 -14.42 -12.90
N LEU A 96 -5.47 -15.00 -12.78
CA LEU A 96 -4.24 -14.29 -13.09
C LEU A 96 -4.12 -14.11 -14.61
N GLN A 97 -3.99 -12.87 -15.06
CA GLN A 97 -3.89 -12.53 -16.47
C GLN A 97 -3.16 -11.19 -16.62
N ASN A 98 -2.22 -11.11 -17.55
CA ASN A 98 -1.63 -9.83 -17.92
C ASN A 98 -2.63 -8.99 -18.70
N SER A 99 -2.67 -7.69 -18.39
CA SER A 99 -3.44 -6.70 -19.16
C SER A 99 -2.80 -6.47 -20.52
N ASN A 100 -3.58 -5.94 -21.47
CA ASN A 100 -3.02 -5.42 -22.71
C ASN A 100 -1.98 -4.32 -22.39
N PRO A 101 -0.94 -4.15 -23.22
CA PRO A 101 0.09 -3.15 -22.95
C PRO A 101 -0.50 -1.74 -22.79
N ILE A 102 0.06 -0.95 -21.88
CA ILE A 102 -0.40 0.43 -21.62
C ILE A 102 -0.26 1.23 -22.91
N HIS A 103 -1.26 2.01 -23.32
CA HIS A 103 -1.06 2.97 -24.42
C HIS A 103 -0.47 4.26 -23.83
N MET A 104 0.81 4.53 -24.10
CA MET A 104 1.51 5.69 -23.56
C MET A 104 1.91 6.67 -24.67
N ILE A 105 1.45 7.92 -24.58
CA ILE A 105 1.71 8.98 -25.54
C ILE A 105 2.63 10.04 -24.94
N ILE A 106 3.66 10.44 -25.68
CA ILE A 106 4.55 11.53 -25.27
C ILE A 106 4.36 12.73 -26.20
N GLN A 107 4.09 13.86 -25.57
CA GLN A 107 3.77 15.10 -26.23
C GLN A 107 4.72 16.20 -25.79
N GLU A 108 5.06 17.08 -26.72
CA GLU A 108 5.84 18.29 -26.46
C GLU A 108 4.99 19.53 -26.72
N MET A 109 5.25 20.59 -25.97
CA MET A 109 4.57 21.87 -26.14
C MET A 109 5.21 22.63 -27.30
N LYS A 110 4.46 22.80 -28.40
CA LYS A 110 4.89 23.58 -29.57
C LYS A 110 3.83 24.61 -29.93
N SER A 111 4.24 25.88 -30.00
CA SER A 111 3.34 26.99 -30.35
C SER A 111 2.04 27.01 -29.53
N LYS A 112 2.13 26.71 -28.22
CA LYS A 112 1.01 26.60 -27.26
C LYS A 112 0.02 25.48 -27.54
N LYS A 113 0.45 24.41 -28.21
CA LYS A 113 -0.33 23.19 -28.41
C LYS A 113 0.53 21.98 -28.08
N TRP A 114 -0.11 20.96 -27.52
CA TRP A 114 0.51 19.66 -27.34
C TRP A 114 0.59 18.93 -28.67
N VAL A 115 1.80 18.49 -29.02
CA VAL A 115 2.06 17.73 -30.26
C VAL A 115 2.65 16.39 -29.87
N THR A 116 1.96 15.31 -30.22
CA THR A 116 2.48 13.95 -30.08
C THR A 116 3.68 13.75 -31.00
N PHE A 117 4.78 13.28 -30.42
CA PHE A 117 5.99 12.93 -31.19
C PHE A 117 6.46 11.49 -30.97
N LYS A 118 5.94 10.82 -29.94
CA LYS A 118 6.27 9.42 -29.66
C LYS A 118 5.12 8.69 -28.97
N GLU A 119 5.03 7.40 -29.23
CA GLU A 119 4.06 6.49 -28.63
C GLU A 119 4.79 5.20 -28.22
N TYR A 120 4.37 4.61 -27.10
CA TYR A 120 4.93 3.39 -26.52
C TYR A 120 3.81 2.49 -26.01
N HIS A 121 4.12 1.19 -25.97
CA HIS A 121 3.21 0.16 -25.49
C HIS A 121 3.86 -0.72 -24.41
N PRO A 122 4.24 -0.17 -23.24
CA PRO A 122 4.91 -0.93 -22.20
C PRO A 122 3.98 -2.03 -21.63
N GLN A 123 4.56 -3.19 -21.35
CA GLN A 123 3.80 -4.37 -20.87
C GLN A 123 3.35 -4.22 -19.42
N ASN A 124 4.04 -3.40 -18.64
CA ASN A 124 3.76 -3.16 -17.22
C ASN A 124 4.24 -1.77 -16.78
N LEU A 125 3.89 -1.38 -15.56
CA LEU A 125 4.22 -0.04 -15.07
C LEU A 125 5.73 0.15 -14.83
N SER A 126 6.49 -0.90 -14.48
CA SER A 126 7.97 -0.80 -14.34
C SER A 126 8.63 -0.48 -15.68
N GLU A 127 8.17 -1.07 -16.78
CA GLU A 127 8.65 -0.72 -18.12
C GLU A 127 8.28 0.73 -18.50
N ALA A 128 7.06 1.17 -18.19
CA ALA A 128 6.66 2.55 -18.40
C ALA A 128 7.55 3.54 -17.62
N MET A 129 7.85 3.24 -16.34
CA MET A 129 8.74 4.07 -15.51
C MET A 129 10.16 4.18 -16.09
N LYS A 130 10.70 3.10 -16.67
CA LYS A 130 12.02 3.15 -17.34
C LYS A 130 12.01 4.03 -18.60
N ILE A 131 10.91 4.00 -19.36
CA ILE A 131 10.77 4.88 -20.51
C ILE A 131 10.69 6.34 -20.03
N ILE A 132 9.88 6.64 -19.02
CA ILE A 132 9.75 7.99 -18.43
C ILE A 132 11.11 8.50 -17.94
N GLU A 133 11.89 7.67 -17.25
CA GLU A 133 13.25 8.01 -16.81
C GLU A 133 14.16 8.47 -17.97
N SER A 134 14.00 7.90 -19.17
CA SER A 134 14.81 8.29 -20.34
C SER A 134 14.53 9.72 -20.84
N TYR A 135 13.40 10.30 -20.44
CA TYR A 135 13.02 11.68 -20.76
C TYR A 135 13.38 12.70 -19.66
N GLU A 136 13.92 12.22 -18.52
CA GLU A 136 14.40 13.07 -17.43
C GLU A 136 15.62 13.91 -17.86
N ILE A 137 15.67 15.17 -17.42
CA ILE A 137 16.89 15.97 -17.52
C ILE A 137 17.76 15.67 -16.31
N LYS A 138 18.85 14.93 -16.53
CA LYS A 138 19.76 14.45 -15.49
C LYS A 138 20.88 15.45 -15.21
N TYR A 139 21.13 15.71 -13.94
CA TYR A 139 22.24 16.50 -13.44
C TYR A 139 22.47 16.19 -11.95
N ASP A 140 23.70 16.38 -11.48
CA ASP A 140 24.08 16.12 -10.10
C ASP A 140 23.85 17.35 -9.22
N LEU A 141 23.14 17.17 -8.11
CA LEU A 141 22.98 18.20 -7.08
C LEU A 141 24.15 18.20 -6.10
N LYS A 142 24.67 19.39 -5.80
CA LYS A 142 25.68 19.59 -4.74
C LYS A 142 25.05 19.81 -3.35
N ASN A 143 23.88 20.44 -3.33
CA ASN A 143 23.16 20.79 -2.11
C ASN A 143 21.81 20.06 -2.06
N GLU A 144 21.32 19.78 -0.86
CA GLU A 144 19.96 19.29 -0.69
C GLU A 144 18.96 20.39 -1.01
N LEU A 145 18.04 20.09 -1.93
CA LEU A 145 16.91 20.94 -2.27
C LEU A 145 15.61 20.26 -1.82
N PRO A 146 14.57 21.03 -1.46
CA PRO A 146 13.26 20.47 -1.12
C PRO A 146 12.62 19.74 -2.31
N ILE A 147 12.93 20.17 -3.54
CA ILE A 147 12.51 19.51 -4.79
C ILE A 147 13.56 19.71 -5.89
N VAL A 148 13.52 18.86 -6.91
CA VAL A 148 14.55 18.78 -7.97
C VAL A 148 13.91 18.99 -9.34
N PRO A 149 14.25 20.04 -10.11
CA PRO A 149 13.77 20.19 -11.49
C PRO A 149 14.30 19.11 -12.44
N GLY A 150 13.75 19.00 -13.63
CA GLY A 150 14.12 18.03 -14.65
C GLY A 150 13.43 16.66 -14.54
N GLY A 151 12.86 16.34 -13.37
CA GLY A 151 12.00 15.17 -13.15
C GLY A 151 10.56 15.38 -13.63
N PHE A 152 9.63 14.60 -13.10
CA PHE A 152 8.22 14.59 -13.48
C PHE A 152 7.29 14.84 -12.30
N ALA A 153 6.10 15.36 -12.58
CA ALA A 153 5.01 15.45 -11.61
C ALA A 153 3.66 15.25 -12.27
N GLY A 154 2.69 14.73 -11.52
CA GLY A 154 1.34 14.49 -12.02
C GLY A 154 0.65 13.35 -11.30
N ILE A 155 -0.25 12.66 -11.98
CA ILE A 155 -1.20 11.69 -11.43
C ILE A 155 -1.09 10.31 -12.11
N ILE A 156 -1.25 9.27 -11.30
CA ILE A 156 -1.44 7.87 -11.71
C ILE A 156 -2.79 7.43 -11.13
N GLY A 157 -3.80 7.23 -11.98
CA GLY A 157 -5.12 6.76 -11.56
C GLY A 157 -5.10 5.31 -11.09
N TYR A 158 -6.03 4.94 -10.21
CA TYR A 158 -6.12 3.61 -9.58
C TYR A 158 -6.18 2.47 -10.59
N ASP A 159 -6.85 2.66 -11.74
CA ASP A 159 -7.00 1.62 -12.76
C ASP A 159 -5.65 1.23 -13.42
N MET A 160 -4.59 2.01 -13.19
CA MET A 160 -3.23 1.64 -13.55
C MET A 160 -2.66 0.48 -12.70
N SER A 161 -3.33 0.11 -11.61
CA SER A 161 -2.98 -1.05 -10.76
C SER A 161 -2.99 -2.38 -11.52
N ARG A 162 -3.71 -2.47 -12.63
CA ARG A 162 -3.72 -3.61 -13.56
C ARG A 162 -2.38 -3.92 -14.22
N TRP A 163 -1.44 -2.97 -14.21
CA TRP A 163 -0.08 -3.15 -14.72
C TRP A 163 0.97 -3.29 -13.61
N THR A 164 0.55 -3.26 -12.36
CA THR A 164 1.36 -3.69 -11.19
C THR A 164 0.91 -5.06 -10.68
N ASN A 165 -0.36 -5.41 -10.88
CA ASN A 165 -0.99 -6.66 -10.44
C ASN A 165 -1.64 -7.40 -11.63
N PRO A 166 -1.12 -8.58 -12.04
CA PRO A 166 -1.61 -9.30 -13.20
C PRO A 166 -2.89 -10.09 -12.88
N VAL A 167 -4.01 -9.38 -12.75
CA VAL A 167 -5.33 -9.96 -12.46
C VAL A 167 -6.37 -9.51 -13.48
N PHE A 168 -7.24 -10.45 -13.89
CA PHE A 168 -8.36 -10.16 -14.77
C PHE A 168 -9.46 -9.39 -14.01
N LEU A 169 -9.95 -8.29 -14.59
CA LEU A 169 -11.02 -7.46 -14.04
C LEU A 169 -12.18 -7.34 -15.03
N ASN A 170 -13.42 -7.41 -14.54
CA ASN A 170 -14.64 -7.34 -15.36
C ASN A 170 -15.04 -5.91 -15.75
N HIS A 171 -14.74 -4.94 -14.89
CA HIS A 171 -15.21 -3.56 -15.01
C HIS A 171 -14.01 -2.62 -15.18
N ILE A 172 -13.52 -2.51 -16.41
CA ILE A 172 -12.35 -1.69 -16.75
C ILE A 172 -12.77 -0.38 -17.44
N PRO A 173 -11.90 0.65 -17.47
CA PRO A 173 -12.15 1.87 -18.24
C PRO A 173 -12.43 1.60 -19.72
N LYS A 174 -13.09 2.55 -20.38
CA LYS A 174 -13.32 2.48 -21.84
C LYS A 174 -12.00 2.76 -22.58
N SER A 175 -11.78 2.13 -23.73
CA SER A 175 -10.61 2.40 -24.57
C SER A 175 -10.47 3.90 -24.87
N GLY A 176 -9.25 4.42 -24.78
CA GLY A 176 -8.94 5.84 -24.91
C GLY A 176 -9.20 6.69 -23.66
N THR A 177 -9.72 6.13 -22.56
CA THR A 177 -9.84 6.87 -21.29
C THR A 177 -8.46 7.26 -20.79
N LEU A 178 -8.29 8.51 -20.36
CA LEU A 178 -7.07 8.99 -19.71
C LEU A 178 -6.97 8.42 -18.30
N LEU A 179 -5.93 7.63 -18.04
CA LEU A 179 -5.68 6.94 -16.78
C LEU A 179 -4.69 7.68 -15.89
N GLY A 180 -3.91 8.59 -16.46
CA GLY A 180 -2.91 9.36 -15.75
C GLY A 180 -2.15 10.30 -16.68
N VAL A 181 -1.45 11.26 -16.09
CA VAL A 181 -0.61 12.22 -16.81
C VAL A 181 0.58 12.62 -15.96
N LEU A 182 1.75 12.73 -16.58
CA LEU A 182 2.97 13.26 -15.97
C LEU A 182 3.56 14.35 -16.86
N TRP A 183 3.84 15.52 -16.29
CA TRP A 183 4.58 16.59 -16.95
C TRP A 183 6.03 16.57 -16.52
N ARG A 184 6.96 16.87 -17.43
CA ARG A 184 8.35 17.14 -17.07
C ARG A 184 8.44 18.54 -16.49
N THR A 185 8.96 18.65 -15.28
CA THR A 185 8.94 19.89 -14.49
C THR A 185 10.33 20.50 -14.44
N GLU A 186 10.58 21.55 -15.23
CA GLU A 186 11.91 22.17 -15.36
C GLU A 186 12.10 23.37 -14.42
N ALA A 187 11.02 23.83 -13.80
CA ALA A 187 11.04 24.83 -12.74
C ALA A 187 9.91 24.61 -11.73
N TRP A 188 10.10 25.19 -10.54
CA TRP A 188 9.23 25.06 -9.39
C TRP A 188 9.16 26.38 -8.62
N TRP A 189 7.95 26.76 -8.23
CA TRP A 189 7.70 27.65 -7.10
C TRP A 189 7.38 26.82 -5.86
N ILE A 190 7.93 27.23 -4.73
CA ILE A 190 7.83 26.47 -3.47
C ILE A 190 7.51 27.44 -2.35
N HIS A 191 6.49 27.14 -1.57
CA HIS A 191 6.19 27.87 -0.35
C HIS A 191 6.65 27.05 0.84
N GLU A 192 7.70 27.52 1.52
CA GLU A 192 8.15 26.98 2.81
C GLU A 192 7.27 27.58 3.92
N ARG A 193 6.33 26.78 4.42
CA ARG A 193 5.24 27.27 5.27
C ARG A 193 5.70 27.68 6.65
N LYS A 194 6.75 27.04 7.18
CA LYS A 194 7.30 27.31 8.52
C LYS A 194 7.97 28.68 8.63
N THR A 195 8.74 29.06 7.61
CA THR A 195 9.47 30.34 7.57
C THR A 195 8.72 31.40 6.75
N ASN A 196 7.61 31.03 6.12
CA ASN A 196 6.83 31.83 5.18
C ASN A 196 7.69 32.42 4.04
N GLN A 197 8.60 31.60 3.51
CA GLN A 197 9.49 31.98 2.40
C GLN A 197 9.00 31.38 1.08
N LEU A 198 9.16 32.15 0.00
CA LEU A 198 8.88 31.68 -1.36
C LEU A 198 10.20 31.38 -2.07
N HIS A 199 10.33 30.18 -2.62
CA HIS A 199 11.52 29.74 -3.33
C HIS A 199 11.18 29.53 -4.80
N SER A 200 12.08 29.92 -5.68
CA SER A 200 12.07 29.56 -7.10
C SER A 200 13.28 28.68 -7.37
N ILE A 201 13.03 27.46 -7.83
CA ILE A 201 14.07 26.52 -8.26
C ILE A 201 13.84 26.23 -9.75
N SER A 202 14.82 26.48 -10.61
CA SER A 202 14.68 26.23 -12.05
C SER A 202 15.99 25.81 -12.70
N LEU A 203 15.91 25.15 -13.85
CA LEU A 203 17.03 25.11 -14.79
C LEU A 203 17.34 26.53 -15.28
N ASP A 204 18.61 26.83 -15.53
CA ASP A 204 19.12 28.16 -15.90
C ASP A 204 18.57 28.68 -17.23
N ASN A 205 18.35 27.77 -18.19
CA ASN A 205 17.74 28.04 -19.48
C ASN A 205 16.22 28.21 -19.44
N HIS A 206 15.54 27.84 -18.34
CA HIS A 206 14.09 27.90 -18.23
C HIS A 206 13.60 29.35 -18.07
N ALA A 207 12.44 29.71 -18.63
CA ALA A 207 11.91 31.08 -18.57
C ALA A 207 11.77 31.61 -17.11
N TRP A 208 11.45 30.71 -16.17
CA TRP A 208 11.31 31.06 -14.77
C TRP A 208 12.61 31.50 -14.10
N SER A 209 13.78 31.19 -14.66
CA SER A 209 15.09 31.58 -14.11
C SER A 209 15.31 33.09 -14.00
N LYS A 210 14.54 33.88 -14.76
CA LYS A 210 14.64 35.35 -14.81
C LYS A 210 13.45 36.06 -14.19
N ILE A 211 12.45 35.32 -13.71
CA ILE A 211 11.23 35.92 -13.14
C ILE A 211 11.57 36.63 -11.82
N SER A 212 11.04 37.84 -11.64
CA SER A 212 11.02 38.53 -10.36
C SER A 212 9.65 38.33 -9.71
N PHE A 213 9.63 38.15 -8.39
CA PHE A 213 8.39 38.08 -7.63
C PHE A 213 8.01 39.49 -7.14
N ASN A 214 6.76 39.89 -7.36
CA ASN A 214 6.20 41.12 -6.85
C ASN A 214 5.09 40.78 -5.85
N ASP A 215 5.18 41.30 -4.63
CA ASP A 215 4.20 41.01 -3.57
C ASP A 215 2.79 41.55 -3.89
N ASN A 216 2.66 42.48 -4.84
CA ASN A 216 1.38 43.04 -5.27
C ASN A 216 0.58 42.11 -6.20
N ILE A 217 0.88 40.80 -6.23
CA ILE A 217 0.10 39.84 -7.01
C ILE A 217 -1.32 39.77 -6.40
N ASN A 218 -2.33 39.83 -7.26
CA ASN A 218 -3.76 39.90 -6.91
C ASN A 218 -4.12 39.10 -5.65
N HIS A 219 -4.69 39.78 -4.66
CA HIS A 219 -5.35 39.10 -3.55
C HIS A 219 -6.51 38.27 -4.12
N TYR A 220 -6.38 36.94 -4.04
CA TYR A 220 -7.48 36.06 -4.38
C TYR A 220 -8.54 36.14 -3.27
N HIS A 221 -9.76 36.51 -3.64
CA HIS A 221 -10.92 36.31 -2.78
C HIS A 221 -11.48 34.92 -3.05
N HIS A 222 -11.53 34.08 -2.01
CA HIS A 222 -12.18 32.76 -2.08
C HIS A 222 -13.59 32.86 -2.68
N SER A 223 -13.95 31.87 -3.51
CA SER A 223 -15.27 31.81 -4.15
C SER A 223 -16.40 31.96 -3.12
N SER A 224 -17.48 32.64 -3.52
CA SER A 224 -18.72 32.74 -2.76
C SER A 224 -19.34 31.36 -2.47
N ASN A 225 -20.24 31.31 -1.48
CA ASN A 225 -21.03 30.14 -1.17
C ASN A 225 -21.81 29.64 -2.40
N ILE A 226 -22.09 28.34 -2.45
CA ILE A 226 -22.88 27.72 -3.51
C ILE A 226 -24.28 28.32 -3.52
N ASN A 227 -24.74 28.77 -4.69
CA ASN A 227 -26.02 29.47 -4.83
C ASN A 227 -27.23 28.52 -4.88
N LYS A 228 -27.01 27.22 -5.14
CA LYS A 228 -28.07 26.21 -5.25
C LYS A 228 -27.54 24.83 -4.87
N ASP A 229 -28.19 24.21 -3.91
CA ASP A 229 -27.88 22.84 -3.51
C ASP A 229 -28.34 21.85 -4.60
N VAL A 230 -27.45 20.94 -4.97
CA VAL A 230 -27.73 19.85 -5.92
C VAL A 230 -27.55 18.54 -5.16
N VAL A 231 -28.52 17.63 -5.25
CA VAL A 231 -28.40 16.31 -4.63
C VAL A 231 -27.72 15.37 -5.65
N PRO A 232 -26.50 14.88 -5.39
CA PRO A 232 -25.84 13.91 -6.26
C PRO A 232 -26.50 12.52 -6.18
N ASP A 233 -26.38 11.76 -7.27
CA ASP A 233 -26.76 10.34 -7.34
C ASP A 233 -25.78 9.49 -6.53
N SER A 234 -26.30 8.52 -5.77
CA SER A 234 -25.53 7.60 -4.94
C SER A 234 -26.28 6.29 -4.75
N GLU A 235 -25.57 5.20 -4.52
CA GLU A 235 -26.20 3.95 -4.07
C GLU A 235 -26.98 4.15 -2.77
N SER A 236 -27.98 3.31 -2.51
CA SER A 236 -28.76 3.37 -1.27
C SER A 236 -27.97 2.83 -0.08
N ASP A 237 -28.31 3.29 1.12
CA ASP A 237 -27.72 2.79 2.38
C ASP A 237 -27.93 1.28 2.56
N ALA A 238 -29.10 0.77 2.16
CA ALA A 238 -29.41 -0.65 2.20
C ALA A 238 -28.56 -1.48 1.23
N GLU A 239 -28.30 -0.96 0.02
CA GLU A 239 -27.43 -1.63 -0.94
C GLU A 239 -25.98 -1.66 -0.45
N HIS A 240 -25.49 -0.53 0.07
CA HIS A 240 -24.17 -0.44 0.66
C HIS A 240 -24.00 -1.44 1.80
N ALA A 241 -24.92 -1.45 2.78
CA ALA A 241 -24.89 -2.39 3.91
C ALA A 241 -24.95 -3.87 3.46
N ARG A 242 -25.69 -4.17 2.38
CA ARG A 242 -25.72 -5.51 1.77
C ARG A 242 -24.34 -5.90 1.23
N LYS A 243 -23.65 -5.00 0.53
CA LYS A 243 -22.27 -5.26 0.02
C LYS A 243 -21.27 -5.43 1.17
N ILE A 244 -21.39 -4.64 2.26
CA ILE A 244 -20.58 -4.85 3.47
C ILE A 244 -20.78 -6.27 4.02
N SER A 245 -22.03 -6.74 4.08
CA SER A 245 -22.33 -8.10 4.54
C SER A 245 -21.71 -9.17 3.64
N GLN A 246 -21.76 -8.98 2.31
CA GLN A 246 -21.10 -9.88 1.35
C GLN A 246 -19.58 -9.94 1.53
N ILE A 247 -18.94 -8.78 1.81
CA ILE A 247 -17.50 -8.72 2.10
C ILE A 247 -17.19 -9.50 3.38
N LYS A 248 -17.98 -9.33 4.44
CA LYS A 248 -17.80 -10.06 5.69
C LYS A 248 -17.93 -11.56 5.49
N ASP A 249 -18.92 -12.02 4.73
CA ASP A 249 -19.08 -13.45 4.41
C ASP A 249 -17.84 -14.02 3.71
N ALA A 250 -17.23 -13.25 2.79
CA ALA A 250 -15.98 -13.64 2.13
C ALA A 250 -14.79 -13.72 3.13
N ILE A 251 -14.72 -12.79 4.09
CA ILE A 251 -13.70 -12.80 5.16
C ILE A 251 -13.86 -14.02 6.07
N VAL A 252 -15.09 -14.34 6.49
CA VAL A 252 -15.40 -15.51 7.33
C VAL A 252 -15.01 -16.82 6.63
N LYS A 253 -15.22 -16.91 5.32
CA LYS A 253 -14.78 -18.06 4.50
C LYS A 253 -13.27 -18.12 4.27
N GLY A 254 -12.52 -17.11 4.71
CA GLY A 254 -11.07 -17.02 4.56
C GLY A 254 -10.60 -16.59 3.17
N ASN A 255 -11.49 -16.07 2.32
CA ASN A 255 -11.13 -15.65 0.97
C ASN A 255 -10.37 -14.31 0.95
N LEU A 256 -10.59 -13.48 1.96
CA LEU A 256 -9.99 -12.14 2.15
C LEU A 256 -9.72 -11.93 3.66
N TYR A 257 -8.84 -10.99 4.01
CA TYR A 257 -8.64 -10.56 5.40
C TYR A 257 -9.27 -9.17 5.67
N GLN A 258 -9.12 -8.27 4.70
CA GLN A 258 -9.72 -6.94 4.68
C GLN A 258 -9.96 -6.52 3.24
N LEU A 259 -11.01 -5.75 2.98
CA LEU A 259 -11.26 -5.12 1.69
C LEU A 259 -11.74 -3.67 1.89
N ASN A 260 -11.20 -2.72 1.12
CA ASN A 260 -11.66 -1.34 1.12
C ASN A 260 -12.75 -1.15 0.07
N TYR A 261 -13.97 -0.85 0.51
CA TYR A 261 -15.12 -0.64 -0.37
C TYR A 261 -15.52 0.84 -0.40
N GLY A 262 -15.70 1.40 -1.60
CA GLY A 262 -16.04 2.81 -1.80
C GLY A 262 -17.45 3.06 -2.32
N ARG A 263 -18.21 3.90 -1.62
CA ARG A 263 -19.49 4.47 -2.08
C ARG A 263 -19.25 5.68 -2.98
N ILE A 264 -20.01 5.79 -4.06
CA ILE A 264 -19.96 6.92 -5.01
C ILE A 264 -21.10 7.92 -4.79
N TRP A 265 -20.77 9.20 -4.94
CA TRP A 265 -21.69 10.31 -5.20
C TRP A 265 -21.29 10.99 -6.51
N ARG A 266 -22.23 11.16 -7.44
CA ARG A 266 -21.97 11.76 -8.75
C ARG A 266 -23.09 12.67 -9.21
N GLY A 267 -22.76 13.70 -9.97
CA GLY A 267 -23.77 14.61 -10.50
C GLY A 267 -23.19 15.79 -11.26
N GLU A 268 -24.08 16.54 -11.91
CA GLU A 268 -23.76 17.84 -12.48
C GLU A 268 -23.28 18.80 -11.39
N MET A 269 -22.24 19.57 -11.67
CA MET A 269 -21.65 20.54 -10.75
C MET A 269 -22.29 21.92 -10.95
N PRO A 270 -22.56 22.66 -9.87
CA PRO A 270 -23.16 24.00 -9.96
C PRO A 270 -22.18 25.06 -10.48
N ASP A 271 -20.87 24.81 -10.40
CA ASP A 271 -19.81 25.73 -10.81
C ASP A 271 -18.55 25.00 -11.32
N HIS A 272 -17.49 25.76 -11.56
CA HIS A 272 -16.24 25.21 -12.09
C HIS A 272 -15.49 24.42 -10.99
N PRO A 273 -14.82 23.29 -11.31
CA PRO A 273 -14.12 22.49 -10.30
C PRO A 273 -13.07 23.24 -9.47
N TRP A 274 -12.50 24.31 -10.04
CA TRP A 274 -11.61 25.22 -9.30
C TRP A 274 -12.28 25.83 -8.07
N ASP A 275 -13.53 26.27 -8.19
CA ASP A 275 -14.25 26.89 -7.08
C ASP A 275 -14.53 25.85 -5.99
N SER A 276 -14.91 24.63 -6.40
CA SER A 276 -15.02 23.47 -5.50
C SER A 276 -13.70 23.18 -4.77
N PHE A 277 -12.56 23.14 -5.47
CA PHE A 277 -11.23 22.97 -4.86
C PHE A 277 -10.94 24.04 -3.79
N THR A 278 -11.21 25.31 -4.08
CA THR A 278 -10.93 26.41 -3.14
C THR A 278 -11.80 26.33 -1.88
N ARG A 279 -13.04 25.84 -1.99
CA ARG A 279 -13.90 25.53 -0.84
C ARG A 279 -13.40 24.31 -0.07
N MET A 280 -12.94 23.27 -0.77
CA MET A 280 -12.40 22.05 -0.15
C MET A 280 -11.19 22.35 0.73
N ILE A 281 -10.19 23.09 0.23
CA ILE A 281 -8.96 23.39 1.02
C ILE A 281 -9.22 24.27 2.23
N LYS A 282 -10.29 25.09 2.20
CA LYS A 282 -10.73 25.92 3.31
C LYS A 282 -11.44 25.09 4.39
N ASN A 283 -12.34 24.20 3.98
CA ASN A 283 -13.21 23.46 4.90
C ASN A 283 -12.58 22.15 5.42
N ASN A 284 -11.65 21.56 4.66
CA ASN A 284 -10.99 20.30 4.99
C ASN A 284 -9.48 20.41 4.67
N PRO A 285 -8.73 21.18 5.46
CA PRO A 285 -7.32 21.37 5.19
C PRO A 285 -6.51 20.07 5.37
N SER A 286 -5.48 19.90 4.56
CA SER A 286 -4.75 18.62 4.48
C SER A 286 -3.28 18.77 4.09
N PRO A 287 -2.39 17.88 4.57
CA PRO A 287 -0.97 17.90 4.21
C PRO A 287 -0.69 17.60 2.73
N PHE A 288 -1.53 16.84 2.04
CA PHE A 288 -1.31 16.46 0.63
C PHE A 288 -2.44 16.93 -0.28
N GLY A 289 -2.88 18.18 -0.09
CA GLY A 289 -3.86 18.80 -0.98
C GLY A 289 -3.31 18.97 -2.39
N ALA A 290 -4.15 18.80 -3.41
CA ALA A 290 -3.73 18.92 -4.80
C ALA A 290 -4.84 19.42 -5.73
N TRP A 291 -4.46 20.24 -6.70
CA TRP A 291 -5.27 20.61 -7.86
C TRP A 291 -4.56 20.17 -9.12
N LEU A 292 -5.29 19.49 -10.01
CA LEU A 292 -4.83 19.11 -11.34
C LEU A 292 -5.92 19.41 -12.35
N TYR A 293 -5.54 19.94 -13.51
CA TYR A 293 -6.43 20.14 -14.65
C TYR A 293 -5.69 19.84 -15.96
N VAL A 294 -6.24 18.94 -16.77
CA VAL A 294 -5.78 18.62 -18.13
C VAL A 294 -6.75 19.27 -19.11
N HIS A 295 -6.35 20.41 -19.66
CA HIS A 295 -7.28 21.33 -20.31
C HIS A 295 -7.94 20.74 -21.56
N ASP A 296 -7.16 20.13 -22.44
CA ASP A 296 -7.65 19.57 -23.70
C ASP A 296 -8.39 18.23 -23.54
N HIS A 297 -8.30 17.61 -22.36
CA HIS A 297 -9.09 16.43 -21.99
C HIS A 297 -10.31 16.77 -21.13
N GLY A 298 -10.44 18.02 -20.66
CA GLY A 298 -11.55 18.42 -19.80
C GLY A 298 -11.59 17.67 -18.47
N TRP A 299 -10.43 17.23 -17.95
CA TRP A 299 -10.32 16.39 -16.75
C TRP A 299 -9.66 17.16 -15.62
N ALA A 300 -10.34 17.26 -14.46
CA ALA A 300 -9.81 17.92 -13.28
C ALA A 300 -9.88 17.00 -12.05
N VAL A 301 -8.91 17.15 -11.16
CA VAL A 301 -8.85 16.43 -9.87
C VAL A 301 -8.55 17.43 -8.77
N SER A 302 -9.42 17.45 -7.75
CA SER A 302 -9.29 18.26 -6.54
C SER A 302 -9.18 17.33 -5.35
N SER A 303 -8.07 17.38 -4.61
CA SER A 303 -7.79 16.46 -3.50
C SER A 303 -7.45 17.20 -2.23
N ALA A 304 -7.92 16.68 -1.10
CA ALA A 304 -7.58 17.13 0.25
C ALA A 304 -7.08 15.93 1.09
N SER A 305 -6.09 15.21 0.56
CA SER A 305 -5.64 13.95 1.13
C SER A 305 -4.75 14.14 2.38
N PRO A 306 -4.99 13.36 3.45
CA PRO A 306 -4.12 13.31 4.62
C PRO A 306 -2.97 12.29 4.52
N GLU A 307 -2.98 11.41 3.52
CA GLU A 307 -2.18 10.18 3.56
C GLU A 307 -1.09 10.14 2.48
N ARG A 308 0.13 9.80 2.90
CA ARG A 308 1.28 9.58 2.04
C ARG A 308 1.28 8.13 1.55
N LEU A 309 1.47 7.91 0.25
CA LEU A 309 1.75 6.58 -0.29
C LEU A 309 3.22 6.21 -0.09
N MET A 310 4.12 7.11 -0.48
CA MET A 310 5.55 6.89 -0.33
C MET A 310 6.34 8.20 -0.36
N LYS A 311 7.50 8.20 0.27
CA LYS A 311 8.55 9.20 0.08
C LYS A 311 9.89 8.49 -0.04
N ILE A 312 10.69 8.92 -1.00
CA ILE A 312 12.11 8.58 -1.07
C ILE A 312 12.93 9.86 -1.07
N ASP A 313 13.95 9.86 -0.23
CA ASP A 313 15.00 10.87 -0.25
C ASP A 313 16.33 10.13 -0.20
N ARG A 314 17.12 10.28 -1.28
CA ARG A 314 18.33 9.50 -1.53
C ARG A 314 18.05 7.99 -1.59
N ASN A 315 18.41 7.25 -0.55
CA ASN A 315 18.26 5.81 -0.49
C ASN A 315 17.22 5.37 0.53
N ILE A 316 16.64 6.29 1.30
CA ILE A 316 15.68 5.94 2.34
C ILE A 316 14.28 6.09 1.77
N VAL A 317 13.59 4.96 1.65
CA VAL A 317 12.18 4.90 1.32
C VAL A 317 11.40 4.82 2.62
N ASN A 318 10.33 5.60 2.74
CA ASN A 318 9.37 5.45 3.83
C ASN A 318 7.92 5.57 3.37
N THR A 319 7.05 4.93 4.12
CA THR A 319 5.59 5.11 4.12
C THR A 319 5.10 5.32 5.56
N ARG A 320 3.88 5.82 5.71
CA ARG A 320 3.28 6.20 6.99
C ARG A 320 1.84 5.69 7.05
N PRO A 321 1.62 4.45 7.51
CA PRO A 321 0.28 3.90 7.65
C PRO A 321 -0.44 4.64 8.77
N ILE A 322 -1.69 5.03 8.47
CA ILE A 322 -2.58 5.72 9.42
C ILE A 322 -3.83 4.87 9.57
N LYS A 323 -4.10 4.39 10.78
CA LYS A 323 -5.35 3.70 11.09
C LYS A 323 -5.72 3.91 12.54
N GLY A 324 -7.02 3.99 12.81
CA GLY A 324 -7.52 4.37 14.12
C GLY A 324 -7.59 5.88 14.29
N THR A 325 -8.81 6.37 14.45
CA THR A 325 -9.12 7.79 14.63
C THR A 325 -10.07 7.95 15.80
N ARG A 326 -9.81 8.95 16.65
CA ARG A 326 -10.78 9.44 17.62
C ARG A 326 -10.88 10.95 17.51
N ALA A 327 -12.05 11.49 17.86
CA ALA A 327 -12.19 12.93 18.07
C ALA A 327 -11.23 13.42 19.17
N ARG A 328 -10.92 14.71 19.18
CA ARG A 328 -10.32 15.36 20.35
C ARG A 328 -11.34 15.44 21.47
N GLY A 329 -10.86 15.36 22.72
CA GLY A 329 -11.70 15.52 23.90
C GLY A 329 -11.99 16.99 24.22
N LEU A 330 -13.11 17.27 24.88
CA LEU A 330 -13.48 18.63 25.33
C LEU A 330 -12.48 19.22 26.35
N ASN A 331 -11.69 18.38 27.01
CA ASN A 331 -10.66 18.76 27.99
C ASN A 331 -9.53 17.71 28.02
N GLU A 332 -8.43 17.98 28.73
CA GLU A 332 -7.24 17.10 28.75
C GLU A 332 -7.54 15.66 29.21
N LYS A 333 -8.42 15.52 30.21
CA LYS A 333 -8.80 14.21 30.73
C LYS A 333 -9.57 13.41 29.68
N ALA A 334 -10.62 14.01 29.10
CA ALA A 334 -11.40 13.37 28.04
C ALA A 334 -10.55 13.04 26.80
N ASP A 335 -9.59 13.91 26.45
CA ASP A 335 -8.69 13.71 25.31
C ASP A 335 -7.71 12.54 25.55
N LEU A 336 -7.26 12.37 26.80
CA LEU A 336 -6.46 11.22 27.23
C LEU A 336 -7.29 9.94 27.27
N ASP A 337 -8.51 9.97 27.79
CA ASP A 337 -9.41 8.82 27.87
C ASP A 337 -9.71 8.27 26.46
N LEU A 338 -10.04 9.15 25.50
CA LEU A 338 -10.23 8.80 24.08
C LEU A 338 -8.95 8.22 23.45
N ARG A 339 -7.77 8.70 23.84
CA ARG A 339 -6.50 8.15 23.37
C ARG A 339 -6.24 6.76 23.92
N VAL A 340 -6.52 6.55 25.21
CA VAL A 340 -6.41 5.23 25.85
C VAL A 340 -7.40 4.27 25.21
N GLU A 341 -8.62 4.71 24.92
CA GLU A 341 -9.62 3.93 24.19
C GLU A 341 -9.12 3.52 22.80
N LEU A 342 -8.58 4.48 22.02
CA LEU A 342 -8.02 4.22 20.69
C LEU A 342 -6.98 3.11 20.70
N VAL A 343 -6.02 3.15 21.64
CA VAL A 343 -4.93 2.17 21.71
C VAL A 343 -5.33 0.86 22.40
N SER A 344 -6.42 0.88 23.18
CA SER A 344 -6.99 -0.31 23.82
C SER A 344 -7.98 -1.06 22.91
N SER A 345 -8.44 -0.41 21.84
CA SER A 345 -9.34 -1.02 20.87
C SER A 345 -8.64 -2.15 20.11
N GLN A 346 -9.12 -3.38 20.32
CA GLN A 346 -8.58 -4.56 19.62
C GLN A 346 -8.78 -4.46 18.10
N LYS A 347 -9.91 -3.90 17.64
CA LYS A 347 -10.21 -3.69 16.21
C LYS A 347 -9.17 -2.75 15.58
N GLU A 348 -8.98 -1.57 16.17
CA GLU A 348 -8.10 -0.52 15.62
C GLU A 348 -6.64 -0.96 15.62
N LEU A 349 -6.19 -1.59 16.71
CA LEU A 349 -4.83 -2.12 16.80
C LEU A 349 -4.60 -3.23 15.78
N ALA A 350 -5.58 -4.14 15.60
CA ALA A 350 -5.45 -5.23 14.66
C ALA A 350 -5.34 -4.76 13.21
N GLU A 351 -6.19 -3.82 12.83
CA GLU A 351 -6.14 -3.22 11.50
C GLU A 351 -4.84 -2.45 11.27
N HIS A 352 -4.40 -1.68 12.27
CA HIS A 352 -3.15 -0.92 12.18
C HIS A 352 -1.93 -1.82 12.00
N LEU A 353 -1.79 -2.89 12.79
CA LEU A 353 -0.66 -3.82 12.69
C LEU A 353 -0.65 -4.56 11.35
N MET A 354 -1.82 -4.92 10.83
CA MET A 354 -1.95 -5.55 9.52
C MET A 354 -1.47 -4.63 8.39
N LEU A 355 -1.79 -3.33 8.45
CA LEU A 355 -1.29 -2.35 7.48
C LEU A 355 0.22 -2.18 7.57
N VAL A 356 0.78 -2.15 8.78
CA VAL A 356 2.25 -2.12 8.97
C VAL A 356 2.91 -3.34 8.34
N ASP A 357 2.35 -4.55 8.51
CA ASP A 357 2.89 -5.75 7.88
C ASP A 357 2.76 -5.71 6.35
N LEU A 358 1.63 -5.22 5.82
CA LEU A 358 1.41 -5.10 4.38
C LEU A 358 2.45 -4.16 3.73
N GLU A 359 2.70 -3.02 4.35
CA GLU A 359 3.69 -2.05 3.85
C GLU A 359 5.14 -2.55 3.99
N ARG A 360 5.46 -3.29 5.06
CA ARG A 360 6.75 -3.98 5.20
C ARG A 360 6.97 -4.98 4.06
N ASN A 361 5.92 -5.70 3.67
CA ASN A 361 5.98 -6.66 2.58
C ASN A 361 6.28 -5.96 1.26
N ASP A 362 5.52 -4.91 0.95
CA ASP A 362 5.72 -4.14 -0.29
C ASP A 362 7.15 -3.55 -0.35
N LEU A 363 7.60 -2.87 0.71
CA LEU A 363 8.95 -2.28 0.75
C LEU A 363 10.07 -3.31 0.64
N THR A 364 9.91 -4.51 1.21
CA THR A 364 10.92 -5.58 1.16
C THR A 364 11.22 -6.02 -0.29
N SER A 365 10.25 -5.90 -1.18
CA SER A 365 10.42 -6.27 -2.59
C SER A 365 11.46 -5.40 -3.34
N VAL A 366 11.70 -4.18 -2.85
CA VAL A 366 12.55 -3.15 -3.48
C VAL A 366 13.70 -2.66 -2.59
N CYS A 367 13.70 -2.97 -1.30
CA CYS A 367 14.75 -2.57 -0.37
C CYS A 367 15.81 -3.65 -0.18
N ASN A 368 16.99 -3.24 0.33
CA ASN A 368 18.02 -4.14 0.80
C ASN A 368 17.43 -5.12 1.83
N PRO A 369 17.66 -6.44 1.69
CA PRO A 369 17.20 -7.40 2.68
C PRO A 369 17.69 -7.02 4.08
N GLY A 370 16.75 -6.97 5.01
CA GLY A 370 16.96 -6.59 6.41
C GLY A 370 16.98 -5.11 6.73
N SER A 371 16.89 -4.24 5.73
CA SER A 371 16.81 -2.78 5.96
C SER A 371 15.40 -2.30 6.31
N VAL A 372 14.36 -3.10 6.00
CA VAL A 372 12.96 -2.71 6.22
C VAL A 372 12.55 -2.86 7.68
N ASN A 373 12.19 -1.74 8.31
CA ASN A 373 11.89 -1.66 9.73
C ASN A 373 10.60 -0.88 9.99
N TRP A 374 9.85 -1.33 11.00
CA TRP A 374 8.80 -0.54 11.61
C TRP A 374 9.42 0.51 12.53
N VAL A 375 8.98 1.76 12.38
CA VAL A 375 9.43 2.93 13.13
C VAL A 375 8.25 3.80 13.55
N ASN A 376 8.52 4.82 14.37
CA ASN A 376 7.60 5.95 14.54
C ASN A 376 6.19 5.60 15.05
N TRP A 377 6.02 4.54 15.85
CA TRP A 377 4.74 4.24 16.50
C TRP A 377 4.39 5.30 17.55
N ARG A 378 3.41 6.16 17.23
CA ARG A 378 2.98 7.27 18.09
C ARG A 378 1.51 7.65 17.85
N ILE A 379 1.01 8.56 18.69
CA ILE A 379 -0.25 9.27 18.47
C ILE A 379 0.04 10.64 17.88
N GLU A 380 -0.65 10.97 16.80
CA GLU A 380 -0.66 12.32 16.21
C GLU A 380 -2.00 12.98 16.51
N ALA A 381 -2.00 13.90 17.47
CA ALA A 381 -3.16 14.71 17.80
C ALA A 381 -3.20 15.94 16.89
N LEU A 382 -4.09 15.92 15.90
CA LEU A 382 -4.44 17.07 15.05
C LEU A 382 -5.47 17.96 15.74
N SER A 383 -5.90 19.05 15.11
CA SER A 383 -6.79 20.04 15.72
C SER A 383 -8.11 19.46 16.22
N THR A 384 -8.77 18.59 15.44
CA THR A 384 -10.10 18.04 15.73
C THR A 384 -10.13 16.52 15.92
N VAL A 385 -9.06 15.83 15.54
CA VAL A 385 -8.93 14.38 15.65
C VAL A 385 -7.53 13.96 16.13
N GLN A 386 -7.40 12.74 16.64
CA GLN A 386 -6.13 12.10 16.94
C GLN A 386 -6.03 10.73 16.26
N HIS A 387 -4.86 10.45 15.68
CA HIS A 387 -4.59 9.25 14.89
C HIS A 387 -3.52 8.38 15.52
N LEU A 388 -3.67 7.06 15.40
CA LEU A 388 -2.60 6.10 15.62
C LEU A 388 -1.77 5.99 14.33
N VAL A 389 -0.47 6.25 14.45
CA VAL A 389 0.42 6.37 13.30
C VAL A 389 1.65 5.49 13.50
N SER A 390 2.14 4.93 12.41
CA SER A 390 3.44 4.28 12.34
C SER A 390 4.19 4.77 11.12
N GLY A 391 5.46 4.38 11.00
CA GLY A 391 6.21 4.49 9.77
C GLY A 391 6.83 3.15 9.42
N VAL A 392 7.00 2.88 8.14
CA VAL A 392 7.82 1.77 7.67
C VAL A 392 8.91 2.35 6.79
N GLU A 393 10.17 2.07 7.10
CA GLU A 393 11.33 2.60 6.38
C GLU A 393 12.25 1.48 5.90
N GLY A 394 12.91 1.68 4.78
CA GLY A 394 13.89 0.74 4.22
C GLY A 394 14.93 1.45 3.36
N GLU A 395 16.06 0.80 3.13
CA GLU A 395 17.11 1.29 2.24
C GLU A 395 16.90 0.69 0.83
N LEU A 396 16.75 1.53 -0.18
CA LEU A 396 16.58 1.10 -1.58
C LEU A 396 17.73 0.20 -2.03
N ALA A 397 17.39 -0.94 -2.62
CA ALA A 397 18.40 -1.84 -3.16
C ALA A 397 19.15 -1.20 -4.35
N PRO A 398 20.46 -1.45 -4.51
CA PRO A 398 21.28 -0.76 -5.50
C PRO A 398 20.90 -1.04 -6.96
N ASP A 399 20.22 -2.15 -7.24
CA ASP A 399 19.71 -2.54 -8.55
C ASP A 399 18.28 -2.03 -8.84
N LYS A 400 17.70 -1.23 -7.93
CA LYS A 400 16.34 -0.71 -8.03
C LYS A 400 16.32 0.78 -8.30
N SER A 401 15.33 1.20 -9.08
CA SER A 401 15.03 2.60 -9.38
C SER A 401 13.94 3.13 -8.45
N VAL A 402 13.78 4.46 -8.42
CA VAL A 402 12.63 5.11 -7.76
C VAL A 402 11.31 4.64 -8.37
N GLY A 403 11.29 4.40 -9.68
CA GLY A 403 10.12 3.87 -10.38
C GLY A 403 9.70 2.49 -9.86
N ASP A 404 10.67 1.63 -9.52
CA ASP A 404 10.37 0.31 -8.96
C ASP A 404 9.72 0.43 -7.57
N VAL A 405 10.10 1.44 -6.77
CA VAL A 405 9.47 1.71 -5.47
C VAL A 405 8.00 2.08 -5.63
N LEU A 406 7.70 3.03 -6.52
CA LEU A 406 6.34 3.46 -6.82
C LEU A 406 5.49 2.28 -7.32
N VAL A 407 6.02 1.49 -8.26
CA VAL A 407 5.35 0.30 -8.82
C VAL A 407 5.05 -0.74 -7.75
N SER A 408 5.95 -0.93 -6.78
CA SER A 408 5.77 -1.91 -5.71
C SER A 408 4.68 -1.51 -4.71
N LEU A 409 4.67 -0.23 -4.32
CA LEU A 409 3.71 0.28 -3.33
C LEU A 409 2.34 0.61 -3.94
N PHE A 410 2.25 0.76 -5.27
CA PHE A 410 1.01 1.14 -5.95
C PHE A 410 0.16 -0.06 -6.41
N PRO A 411 -1.15 -0.08 -6.13
CA PRO A 411 -1.92 0.87 -5.31
C PRO A 411 -1.67 0.64 -3.81
N GLY A 412 -1.90 1.67 -2.99
CA GLY A 412 -1.63 1.64 -1.56
C GLY A 412 -2.38 0.52 -0.82
N GLY A 413 -1.72 -0.13 0.14
CA GLY A 413 -2.30 -1.24 0.90
C GLY A 413 -3.53 -0.83 1.73
N SER A 414 -3.53 0.37 2.31
CA SER A 414 -4.63 0.92 3.12
C SER A 414 -5.92 1.17 2.34
N ILE A 415 -5.82 1.35 1.01
CA ILE A 415 -6.95 1.67 0.13
C ILE A 415 -7.42 0.52 -0.77
N THR A 416 -6.77 -0.64 -0.65
CA THR A 416 -7.16 -1.88 -1.31
C THR A 416 -7.63 -2.90 -0.28
N GLY A 417 -6.70 -3.47 0.48
CA GLY A 417 -6.94 -4.55 1.43
C GLY A 417 -5.90 -5.66 1.32
N CYS A 418 -6.17 -6.78 1.99
CA CYS A 418 -5.25 -7.92 2.06
C CYS A 418 -5.99 -9.25 1.86
N PRO A 419 -5.49 -10.18 1.01
CA PRO A 419 -4.34 -10.02 0.10
C PRO A 419 -4.61 -9.09 -1.10
N LYS A 420 -3.63 -8.26 -1.46
CA LYS A 420 -3.77 -7.15 -2.42
C LYS A 420 -4.41 -7.58 -3.75
N LEU A 421 -3.89 -8.62 -4.41
CA LEU A 421 -4.38 -9.06 -5.72
C LEU A 421 -5.84 -9.50 -5.69
N VAL A 422 -6.24 -10.29 -4.69
CA VAL A 422 -7.61 -10.79 -4.54
C VAL A 422 -8.57 -9.65 -4.21
N THR A 423 -8.15 -8.72 -3.36
CA THR A 423 -8.97 -7.55 -3.02
C THR A 423 -9.22 -6.62 -4.20
N ILE A 424 -8.22 -6.39 -5.06
CA ILE A 424 -8.41 -5.59 -6.29
C ILE A 424 -9.51 -6.20 -7.18
N ALA A 425 -9.52 -7.54 -7.34
CA ALA A 425 -10.56 -8.23 -8.10
C ALA A 425 -11.94 -8.15 -7.43
N ALA A 426 -12.01 -8.35 -6.11
CA ALA A 426 -13.26 -8.27 -5.36
C ALA A 426 -13.83 -6.84 -5.32
N ILE A 427 -12.97 -5.82 -5.22
CA ILE A 427 -13.37 -4.40 -5.36
C ILE A 427 -14.04 -4.19 -6.71
N ASN A 428 -13.41 -4.67 -7.80
CA ASN A 428 -13.95 -4.52 -9.14
C ASN A 428 -15.32 -5.20 -9.33
N GLU A 429 -15.50 -6.38 -8.73
CA GLU A 429 -16.76 -7.13 -8.72
C GLU A 429 -17.87 -6.40 -7.95
N LEU A 430 -17.55 -5.81 -6.80
CA LEU A 430 -18.49 -5.13 -5.91
C LEU A 430 -18.91 -3.74 -6.42
N GLU A 431 -17.93 -2.95 -6.86
CA GLU A 431 -18.13 -1.56 -7.30
C GLU A 431 -18.72 -1.50 -8.72
N LYS A 432 -18.38 -2.47 -9.59
CA LYS A 432 -18.89 -2.57 -10.98
C LYS A 432 -18.56 -1.38 -11.89
N HIS A 433 -17.59 -0.57 -11.50
CA HIS A 433 -17.05 0.54 -12.28
C HIS A 433 -15.55 0.71 -11.97
N PRO A 434 -14.77 1.36 -12.85
CA PRO A 434 -13.41 1.80 -12.53
C PRO A 434 -13.40 2.84 -11.41
N ARG A 435 -12.30 2.96 -10.67
CA ARG A 435 -12.13 3.99 -9.62
C ARG A 435 -11.52 5.29 -10.13
N SER A 436 -10.90 5.27 -11.32
CA SER A 436 -10.25 6.43 -11.93
C SER A 436 -9.27 7.12 -10.97
N ALA A 437 -9.44 8.40 -10.63
CA ALA A 437 -8.50 9.11 -9.76
C ALA A 437 -8.57 8.65 -8.30
N TRP A 438 -9.74 8.24 -7.80
CA TRP A 438 -9.93 7.88 -6.40
C TRP A 438 -9.08 6.65 -6.03
N THR A 439 -8.36 6.74 -4.92
CA THR A 439 -7.36 5.78 -4.46
C THR A 439 -6.18 5.54 -5.40
N GLY A 440 -6.05 6.37 -6.44
CA GLY A 440 -4.82 6.55 -7.20
C GLY A 440 -3.78 7.34 -6.40
N SER A 441 -2.83 7.96 -7.11
CA SER A 441 -1.74 8.70 -6.48
C SER A 441 -1.35 9.93 -7.30
N ILE A 442 -1.11 11.06 -6.63
CA ILE A 442 -0.56 12.26 -7.24
C ILE A 442 0.71 12.70 -6.49
N GLY A 443 1.71 13.17 -7.23
CA GLY A 443 3.02 13.45 -6.66
C GLY A 443 4.08 13.83 -7.69
N HIS A 444 5.34 13.72 -7.28
CA HIS A 444 6.50 14.05 -8.11
C HIS A 444 7.58 12.97 -8.02
N ILE A 445 8.40 12.85 -9.06
CA ILE A 445 9.49 11.87 -9.16
C ILE A 445 10.70 12.44 -9.91
N ASN A 446 11.87 12.35 -9.29
CA ASN A 446 13.17 12.53 -9.93
C ASN A 446 13.98 11.25 -9.72
N PHE A 447 14.29 10.56 -10.81
CA PHE A 447 14.94 9.25 -10.82
C PHE A 447 16.42 9.36 -10.47
N HIS A 448 17.14 10.31 -11.09
CA HIS A 448 18.60 10.46 -10.96
C HIS A 448 19.03 10.85 -9.54
N ASN A 449 18.40 11.88 -8.96
CA ASN A 449 18.71 12.35 -7.60
C ASN A 449 17.92 11.59 -6.52
N ARG A 450 17.15 10.56 -6.90
CA ARG A 450 16.35 9.71 -6.02
C ARG A 450 15.49 10.50 -5.03
N LYS A 451 14.66 11.39 -5.57
CA LYS A 451 13.77 12.25 -4.78
C LYS A 451 12.35 12.18 -5.32
N SER A 452 11.43 11.66 -4.52
CA SER A 452 10.05 11.46 -4.94
C SER A 452 9.12 11.38 -3.75
N GLU A 453 7.93 11.95 -3.89
CA GLU A 453 6.89 11.91 -2.87
C GLU A 453 5.52 11.81 -3.57
N TRP A 454 4.70 10.88 -3.09
CA TRP A 454 3.41 10.52 -3.65
C TRP A 454 2.39 10.35 -2.53
N ASN A 455 1.17 10.85 -2.73
CA ASN A 455 0.07 10.68 -1.78
C ASN A 455 -0.85 9.51 -2.17
N ILE A 456 -1.88 9.26 -1.37
CA ILE A 456 -3.02 8.44 -1.76
C ILE A 456 -4.21 9.38 -2.02
N LEU A 457 -4.87 9.26 -3.17
CA LEU A 457 -5.99 10.13 -3.54
C LEU A 457 -7.29 9.73 -2.83
N ILE A 458 -7.43 10.18 -1.58
CA ILE A 458 -8.66 10.13 -0.79
C ILE A 458 -9.12 11.56 -0.46
N ARG A 459 -10.41 11.71 -0.10
CA ARG A 459 -11.04 13.05 0.03
C ARG A 459 -10.88 13.84 -1.27
N THR A 460 -11.27 13.20 -2.36
CA THR A 460 -11.00 13.65 -3.73
C THR A 460 -12.30 13.82 -4.51
N LEU A 461 -12.38 14.93 -5.24
CA LEU A 461 -13.35 15.20 -6.28
C LEU A 461 -12.65 15.02 -7.63
N GLU A 462 -13.19 14.13 -8.44
CA GLU A 462 -12.84 14.02 -9.86
C GLU A 462 -13.92 14.72 -10.69
N SER A 463 -13.52 15.50 -11.70
CA SER A 463 -14.44 16.26 -12.52
C SER A 463 -14.12 16.12 -14.00
N HIS A 464 -15.17 15.98 -14.81
CA HIS A 464 -15.08 15.91 -16.28
C HIS A 464 -15.97 16.98 -16.90
N SER A 465 -15.48 17.65 -17.94
CA SER A 465 -16.27 18.64 -18.66
C SER A 465 -17.30 17.94 -19.57
N GLY A 466 -18.54 18.41 -19.49
CA GLY A 466 -19.62 18.04 -20.41
C GLY A 466 -19.90 19.16 -21.42
N PRO A 467 -20.87 18.95 -22.34
CA PRO A 467 -21.20 19.95 -23.36
C PRO A 467 -21.62 21.31 -22.78
N ASN A 468 -22.32 21.31 -21.65
CA ASN A 468 -22.89 22.52 -21.04
C ASN A 468 -22.42 22.75 -19.59
N SER A 469 -21.93 21.71 -18.91
CA SER A 469 -21.65 21.74 -17.48
C SER A 469 -20.60 20.71 -17.08
N TRP A 470 -19.98 20.93 -15.94
CA TRP A 470 -19.05 19.99 -15.33
C TRP A 470 -19.79 18.89 -14.59
N HIS A 471 -19.22 17.69 -14.55
CA HIS A 471 -19.76 16.56 -13.82
C HIS A 471 -18.73 16.08 -12.80
N GLY A 472 -19.14 15.99 -11.54
CA GLY A 472 -18.29 15.60 -10.42
C GLY A 472 -18.55 14.17 -9.98
N THR A 473 -17.50 13.50 -9.51
CA THR A 473 -17.57 12.21 -8.81
C THR A 473 -16.76 12.31 -7.53
N VAL A 474 -17.39 11.98 -6.41
CA VAL A 474 -16.77 11.84 -5.10
C VAL A 474 -16.97 10.40 -4.66
N GLN A 475 -15.90 9.72 -4.27
CA GLN A 475 -15.97 8.37 -3.73
C GLN A 475 -15.38 8.36 -2.32
N ALA A 476 -16.02 7.65 -1.39
CA ALA A 476 -15.53 7.50 -0.02
C ALA A 476 -15.91 6.15 0.57
N GLY A 477 -15.02 5.63 1.42
CA GLY A 477 -15.11 4.27 1.91
C GLY A 477 -14.08 3.98 2.99
N GLY A 478 -14.05 2.72 3.42
CA GLY A 478 -13.21 2.25 4.51
C GLY A 478 -12.82 0.80 4.35
N GLY A 479 -11.79 0.39 5.09
CA GLY A 479 -11.36 -0.99 5.20
C GLY A 479 -12.37 -1.80 6.01
N ILE A 480 -12.98 -2.79 5.36
CA ILE A 480 -13.95 -3.69 5.95
C ILE A 480 -13.19 -4.91 6.49
N VAL A 481 -13.29 -5.10 7.81
CA VAL A 481 -12.80 -6.27 8.56
C VAL A 481 -13.97 -7.11 9.09
N ASN A 482 -13.68 -8.29 9.64
CA ASN A 482 -14.70 -9.18 10.23
C ASN A 482 -15.61 -8.48 11.25
N ASP A 483 -15.05 -7.61 12.09
CA ASP A 483 -15.77 -6.93 13.16
C ASP A 483 -16.51 -5.65 12.70
N SER A 484 -16.55 -5.39 11.39
CA SER A 484 -17.25 -4.22 10.84
C SER A 484 -18.76 -4.37 10.98
N ILE A 485 -19.46 -3.28 11.25
CA ILE A 485 -20.92 -3.24 11.38
C ILE A 485 -21.48 -2.53 10.15
N PRO A 486 -22.29 -3.20 9.29
CA PRO A 486 -22.75 -2.62 8.03
C PRO A 486 -23.35 -1.22 8.12
N SER A 487 -24.14 -0.93 9.14
CA SER A 487 -24.73 0.40 9.35
C SER A 487 -23.71 1.47 9.72
N GLU A 488 -22.68 1.12 10.51
CA GLU A 488 -21.62 2.06 10.88
C GLU A 488 -20.72 2.39 9.69
N GLU A 489 -20.43 1.40 8.84
CA GLU A 489 -19.63 1.60 7.62
C GLU A 489 -20.35 2.49 6.58
N VAL A 490 -21.68 2.40 6.51
CA VAL A 490 -22.50 3.34 5.73
C VAL A 490 -22.29 4.77 6.24
N GLU A 491 -22.42 5.00 7.54
CA GLU A 491 -22.25 6.32 8.13
C GLU A 491 -20.80 6.82 8.01
N GLU A 492 -19.80 5.96 8.14
CA GLU A 492 -18.40 6.29 7.91
C GLU A 492 -18.16 6.77 6.47
N SER A 493 -18.74 6.09 5.48
CA SER A 493 -18.64 6.50 4.07
C SER A 493 -19.23 7.90 3.84
N ARG A 494 -20.41 8.17 4.43
CA ARG A 494 -21.08 9.48 4.34
C ARG A 494 -20.25 10.56 5.01
N TRP A 495 -19.76 10.31 6.22
CA TRP A 495 -18.92 11.24 6.97
C TRP A 495 -17.63 11.59 6.23
N LYS A 496 -16.94 10.60 5.66
CA LYS A 496 -15.72 10.81 4.86
C LYS A 496 -15.97 11.61 3.57
N ALA A 497 -17.15 11.50 2.97
CA ALA A 497 -17.54 12.27 1.78
C ALA A 497 -18.12 13.67 2.09
N ALA A 498 -18.57 13.92 3.32
CA ALA A 498 -19.39 15.08 3.67
C ALA A 498 -18.75 16.42 3.29
N ALA A 499 -17.49 16.64 3.64
CA ALA A 499 -16.81 17.90 3.35
C ALA A 499 -16.63 18.15 1.83
N ILE A 500 -16.41 17.08 1.06
CA ILE A 500 -16.16 17.18 -0.38
C ILE A 500 -17.49 17.38 -1.13
N THR A 501 -18.52 16.64 -0.74
CA THR A 501 -19.88 16.77 -1.31
C THR A 501 -20.48 18.15 -1.01
N GLU A 502 -20.28 18.67 0.20
CA GLU A 502 -20.70 20.02 0.58
C GLU A 502 -19.95 21.10 -0.22
N ALA A 503 -18.62 20.95 -0.37
CA ALA A 503 -17.83 21.87 -1.18
C ALA A 503 -18.14 21.79 -2.69
N THR A 504 -18.67 20.66 -3.19
CA THR A 504 -18.97 20.46 -4.61
C THR A 504 -20.39 20.90 -4.96
N TRP A 505 -21.38 20.43 -4.19
CA TRP A 505 -22.80 20.53 -4.53
C TRP A 505 -23.64 21.31 -3.52
N GLY A 506 -23.06 21.79 -2.42
CA GLY A 506 -23.81 22.36 -1.29
C GLY A 506 -24.56 21.30 -0.47
N PHE A 507 -24.54 20.05 -0.95
CA PHE A 507 -25.18 18.91 -0.30
C PHE A 507 -24.21 18.21 0.65
N ARG A 508 -24.59 18.12 1.92
CA ARG A 508 -23.82 17.41 2.94
C ARG A 508 -24.39 16.01 3.16
N THR A 509 -23.60 14.98 2.84
CA THR A 509 -24.04 13.58 2.98
C THR A 509 -24.18 13.10 4.42
N GLY A 510 -23.43 13.63 5.39
CA GLY A 510 -23.43 13.18 6.79
C GLY A 510 -23.62 14.32 7.81
N PHE A 511 -23.60 13.99 9.11
CA PHE A 511 -23.80 14.97 10.20
C PHE A 511 -22.73 16.09 10.22
N SER A 512 -23.07 17.23 10.82
CA SER A 512 -22.17 18.38 10.95
C SER A 512 -21.09 18.12 12.00
N GLY A 513 -19.82 18.34 11.61
CA GLY A 513 -18.68 18.27 12.53
C GLY A 513 -18.52 19.49 13.45
N THR A 514 -19.50 20.40 13.46
CA THR A 514 -19.51 21.62 14.30
C THR A 514 -19.56 21.34 15.80
N ASP A 515 -19.63 20.07 16.21
CA ASP A 515 -19.62 19.62 17.61
C ASP A 515 -18.27 19.03 18.05
N LEU A 516 -17.25 19.02 17.18
CA LEU A 516 -15.94 18.47 17.52
C LEU A 516 -15.05 19.52 18.22
N PRO A 517 -14.45 19.20 19.38
CA PRO A 517 -13.56 20.11 20.08
C PRO A 517 -12.30 20.41 19.27
N GLU A 518 -11.89 21.67 19.21
CA GLU A 518 -10.58 22.07 18.67
C GLU A 518 -9.54 22.19 19.80
N ARG A 519 -8.34 21.65 19.57
CA ARG A 519 -7.21 21.75 20.51
C ARG A 519 -5.87 21.88 19.79
N ASP A 520 -4.83 22.25 20.54
CA ASP A 520 -3.47 22.30 20.03
C ASP A 520 -2.97 20.92 19.56
N MET A 521 -2.03 20.97 18.62
CA MET A 521 -1.50 19.79 17.96
C MET A 521 -0.23 19.30 18.61
N GLU A 522 -0.15 17.99 18.77
CA GLU A 522 0.94 17.38 19.51
C GLU A 522 1.22 15.98 18.98
N MET A 523 2.51 15.65 18.86
CA MET A 523 2.95 14.28 18.68
C MET A 523 3.22 13.68 20.06
N ARG A 524 2.57 12.57 20.39
CA ARG A 524 2.67 11.95 21.71
C ARG A 524 3.03 10.47 21.61
N PRO A 525 3.81 9.93 22.57
CA PRO A 525 4.04 8.49 22.62
C PRO A 525 2.72 7.75 22.86
N VAL A 526 2.67 6.51 22.40
CA VAL A 526 1.53 5.63 22.65
C VAL A 526 1.44 5.33 24.15
N PRO A 527 0.26 5.52 24.79
CA PRO A 527 0.07 5.18 26.19
C PRO A 527 0.47 3.73 26.48
N LYS A 528 1.22 3.50 27.56
CA LYS A 528 1.57 2.15 28.01
C LYS A 528 0.30 1.46 28.53
N LEU A 529 -0.12 0.40 27.86
CA LEU A 529 -1.19 -0.48 28.34
C LEU A 529 -0.70 -1.33 29.52
N ILE A 530 -1.59 -1.63 30.47
CA ILE A 530 -1.32 -2.52 31.62
C ILE A 530 -1.34 -4.00 31.18
N SER A 531 -1.75 -4.32 29.95
CA SER A 531 -1.83 -5.69 29.40
C SER A 531 -0.53 -6.14 28.71
N GLN A 532 -0.41 -7.45 28.40
CA GLN A 532 0.74 -8.04 27.69
C GLN A 532 0.99 -7.48 26.27
N LEU A 533 0.06 -6.67 25.74
CA LEU A 533 0.25 -5.83 24.55
C LEU A 533 1.27 -4.71 24.79
N SER A 534 1.68 -4.46 26.05
CA SER A 534 2.71 -3.48 26.45
C SER A 534 4.06 -3.69 25.76
N ASN A 535 4.31 -4.89 25.27
CA ASN A 535 5.55 -5.23 24.58
C ASN A 535 5.48 -4.96 23.07
N LEU A 536 4.30 -4.66 22.50
CA LEU A 536 4.21 -4.30 21.09
C LEU A 536 4.91 -2.94 20.87
N GLY A 537 5.70 -2.85 19.83
CA GLY A 537 6.50 -1.67 19.56
C GLY A 537 7.45 -1.86 18.38
N PRO A 538 7.93 -0.77 17.75
CA PRO A 538 9.10 -0.80 16.89
C PRO A 538 10.28 -1.46 17.61
N ARG A 539 10.98 -2.37 16.95
CA ARG A 539 12.16 -3.04 17.50
C ARG A 539 13.25 -3.12 16.44
N LYS A 540 14.43 -2.61 16.74
CA LYS A 540 15.63 -2.88 15.95
C LYS A 540 16.14 -4.27 16.29
N LYS A 541 16.09 -5.21 15.35
CA LYS A 541 16.61 -6.57 15.53
C LYS A 541 17.76 -6.81 14.55
N SER A 542 18.99 -6.88 15.07
CA SER A 542 20.11 -7.49 14.35
C SER A 542 20.34 -8.87 14.94
N ILE A 543 19.81 -9.91 14.29
CA ILE A 543 20.01 -11.31 14.71
C ILE A 543 21.34 -11.85 14.14
N SER A 544 21.73 -11.37 12.96
CA SER A 544 22.99 -11.70 12.31
C SER A 544 23.86 -10.45 12.13
N LYS A 545 25.18 -10.66 11.89
CA LYS A 545 26.14 -9.63 11.47
C LYS A 545 26.01 -9.29 9.98
N TYR A 546 25.44 -10.21 9.19
CA TYR A 546 25.23 -10.07 7.75
C TYR A 546 23.85 -10.59 7.35
N ASN A 547 23.20 -9.92 6.41
CA ASN A 547 21.91 -10.33 5.86
C ASN A 547 22.12 -11.25 4.64
N GLY A 548 21.26 -12.25 4.49
CA GLY A 548 21.21 -13.09 3.30
C GLY A 548 20.52 -12.39 2.12
N LYS A 549 20.56 -12.99 0.94
CA LYS A 549 19.93 -12.45 -0.27
C LYS A 549 18.52 -13.02 -0.46
N ILE A 550 17.63 -12.21 -1.05
CA ILE A 550 16.29 -12.64 -1.46
C ILE A 550 16.26 -12.73 -2.99
N PHE A 551 16.01 -13.92 -3.52
CA PHE A 551 15.88 -14.20 -4.94
C PHE A 551 14.40 -14.39 -5.29
N ARG A 552 13.96 -13.77 -6.39
CA ARG A 552 12.57 -13.84 -6.87
C ARG A 552 12.53 -14.51 -8.24
N LYS A 553 11.50 -15.32 -8.48
CA LYS A 553 11.30 -16.08 -9.73
C LYS A 553 12.39 -17.13 -9.98
N GLU A 554 12.22 -17.92 -11.03
CA GLU A 554 13.18 -18.96 -11.44
C GLU A 554 14.45 -18.42 -12.11
N LYS A 555 14.61 -17.09 -12.20
CA LYS A 555 15.77 -16.48 -12.84
C LYS A 555 17.00 -16.67 -11.94
N ASN A 556 18.09 -17.20 -12.51
CA ASN A 556 19.39 -17.52 -11.88
C ASN A 556 19.51 -18.92 -11.26
N SER A 557 20.57 -19.65 -11.64
CA SER A 557 20.99 -20.94 -11.08
C SER A 557 21.73 -20.83 -9.75
N VAL A 558 21.54 -19.72 -9.04
CA VAL A 558 22.16 -19.49 -7.72
C VAL A 558 21.53 -20.44 -6.72
N ILE A 559 22.37 -21.23 -6.07
CA ILE A 559 22.01 -22.12 -4.97
C ILE A 559 21.39 -21.27 -3.86
N SER A 560 20.18 -21.61 -3.43
CA SER A 560 19.46 -20.87 -2.39
C SER A 560 19.21 -21.81 -1.21
N GLN A 561 19.46 -21.35 0.02
CA GLN A 561 19.33 -22.23 1.18
C GLN A 561 17.88 -22.53 1.49
N ILE A 562 16.96 -21.59 1.29
CA ILE A 562 15.56 -21.74 1.70
C ILE A 562 14.64 -21.37 0.53
N ILE A 563 13.69 -22.24 0.22
CA ILE A 563 12.63 -21.94 -0.75
C ILE A 563 11.35 -21.60 0.02
N ILE A 564 10.69 -20.50 -0.35
CA ILE A 564 9.36 -20.12 0.12
C ILE A 564 8.40 -20.17 -1.07
N ILE A 565 7.27 -20.84 -0.89
CA ILE A 565 6.16 -20.84 -1.86
C ILE A 565 5.19 -19.73 -1.49
N ASP A 566 5.05 -18.76 -2.39
CA ASP A 566 4.10 -17.65 -2.27
C ASP A 566 2.73 -18.05 -2.83
N ASN A 567 1.69 -18.10 -2.00
CA ASN A 567 0.34 -18.43 -2.44
C ASN A 567 -0.53 -17.17 -2.61
N LEU A 568 0.02 -16.11 -3.20
CA LEU A 568 -0.62 -14.80 -3.42
C LEU A 568 -0.92 -14.05 -2.11
N ASP A 569 -0.08 -14.25 -1.09
CA ASP A 569 -0.23 -13.58 0.19
C ASP A 569 0.58 -12.28 0.24
N SER A 570 0.13 -11.31 1.04
CA SER A 570 0.82 -10.03 1.19
C SER A 570 1.78 -10.01 2.39
N PHE A 571 2.24 -11.17 2.89
CA PHE A 571 3.25 -11.28 3.93
C PHE A 571 4.45 -12.17 3.57
N THR A 572 4.49 -12.77 2.38
CA THR A 572 5.58 -13.66 1.94
C THR A 572 6.95 -12.98 1.99
N GLU A 573 7.04 -11.71 1.59
CA GLU A 573 8.30 -10.95 1.63
C GLU A 573 8.74 -10.69 3.08
N ASN A 574 7.81 -10.50 4.01
CA ASN A 574 8.16 -10.35 5.43
C ASN A 574 8.82 -11.62 5.99
N ILE A 575 8.34 -12.80 5.60
CA ILE A 575 8.96 -14.07 5.96
C ILE A 575 10.38 -14.14 5.37
N ALA A 576 10.53 -13.82 4.09
CA ALA A 576 11.83 -13.81 3.43
C ALA A 576 12.82 -12.82 4.08
N ASN A 577 12.34 -11.63 4.47
CA ASN A 577 13.13 -10.61 5.16
C ASN A 577 13.57 -11.09 6.56
N ALA A 578 12.66 -11.68 7.34
CA ALA A 578 12.97 -12.23 8.65
C ALA A 578 14.05 -13.31 8.57
N ILE A 579 13.98 -14.19 7.57
CA ILE A 579 14.96 -15.25 7.35
C ILE A 579 16.29 -14.70 6.81
N SER A 580 16.25 -13.70 5.92
CA SER A 580 17.44 -12.99 5.45
C SER A 580 18.19 -12.30 6.60
N ASN A 581 17.48 -11.70 7.56
CA ASN A 581 18.04 -11.12 8.78
C ASN A 581 18.78 -12.15 9.67
N MET A 582 18.55 -13.44 9.45
CA MET A 582 19.26 -14.54 10.11
C MET A 582 20.48 -15.02 9.30
N GLY A 583 20.87 -14.28 8.25
CA GLY A 583 22.01 -14.57 7.39
C GLY A 583 21.77 -15.70 6.38
N LYS A 584 20.52 -15.94 5.98
CA LYS A 584 20.14 -17.03 5.08
C LYS A 584 19.65 -16.52 3.74
N ASP A 585 20.10 -17.17 2.68
CA ASP A 585 19.63 -16.90 1.32
C ASP A 585 18.26 -17.55 1.08
N VAL A 586 17.31 -16.75 0.63
CA VAL A 586 15.92 -17.14 0.42
C VAL A 586 15.55 -17.02 -1.05
N ARG A 587 14.77 -17.96 -1.55
CA ARG A 587 14.14 -17.89 -2.87
C ARG A 587 12.62 -17.97 -2.76
N ILE A 588 11.94 -16.96 -3.29
CA ILE A 588 10.48 -16.93 -3.37
C ILE A 588 10.05 -17.46 -4.74
N ILE A 589 9.13 -18.42 -4.72
CA ILE A 589 8.56 -19.08 -5.90
C ILE A 589 7.03 -18.99 -5.83
N GLU A 590 6.40 -18.65 -6.95
CA GLU A 590 4.95 -18.55 -7.06
C GLU A 590 4.29 -19.94 -6.94
N GLY A 591 3.35 -20.09 -6.00
CA GLY A 591 2.54 -21.30 -5.81
C GLY A 591 1.35 -21.40 -6.78
N ILE A 592 0.93 -20.26 -7.33
CA ILE A 592 -0.15 -20.15 -8.33
C ILE A 592 0.42 -19.39 -9.55
N PRO A 593 1.12 -20.06 -10.46
CA PRO A 593 1.75 -19.40 -11.61
C PRO A 593 0.71 -18.96 -12.66
N LEU A 594 1.03 -17.89 -13.39
CA LEU A 594 0.25 -17.40 -14.55
C LEU A 594 0.10 -18.48 -15.64
N GLU A 595 1.15 -19.27 -15.86
CA GLU A 595 1.15 -20.34 -16.86
C GLU A 595 0.64 -21.66 -16.26
N LYS A 596 -0.21 -22.37 -17.01
CA LYS A 596 -0.72 -23.69 -16.59
C LYS A 596 0.43 -24.67 -16.44
N THR A 597 0.73 -25.04 -15.20
CA THR A 597 1.70 -26.10 -14.90
C THR A 597 1.13 -27.47 -15.29
N ILE A 598 1.79 -28.16 -16.23
CA ILE A 598 1.36 -29.47 -16.75
C ILE A 598 1.73 -30.61 -15.77
N ASN A 599 2.83 -30.47 -15.01
CA ASN A 599 3.27 -31.48 -14.03
C ASN A 599 4.00 -30.86 -12.83
N THR A 600 3.27 -30.71 -11.72
CA THR A 600 3.76 -30.08 -10.49
C THR A 600 4.94 -30.82 -9.85
N GLU A 601 4.88 -32.16 -9.78
CA GLU A 601 5.94 -32.95 -9.15
C GLU A 601 7.26 -32.81 -9.90
N LYS A 602 7.22 -32.86 -11.24
CA LYS A 602 8.42 -32.68 -12.08
C LYS A 602 9.08 -31.33 -11.84
N ILE A 603 8.29 -30.27 -11.69
CA ILE A 603 8.79 -28.93 -11.41
C ILE A 603 9.41 -28.85 -10.01
N ILE A 604 8.76 -29.40 -8.99
CA ILE A 604 9.32 -29.44 -7.62
C ILE A 604 10.67 -30.18 -7.62
N ARG A 605 10.76 -31.34 -8.31
CA ARG A 605 12.02 -32.09 -8.44
C ARG A 605 13.10 -31.30 -9.18
N LYS A 606 12.73 -30.52 -10.20
CA LYS A 606 13.64 -29.57 -10.87
C LYS A 606 14.16 -28.54 -9.87
N TRP A 607 13.30 -27.91 -9.07
CA TRP A 607 13.73 -26.93 -8.06
C TRP A 607 14.68 -27.51 -7.02
N ILE A 608 14.39 -28.72 -6.51
CA ILE A 608 15.28 -29.39 -5.56
C ILE A 608 16.66 -29.61 -6.18
N LYS A 609 16.72 -30.09 -7.43
CA LYS A 609 17.98 -30.32 -8.15
C LYS A 609 18.72 -29.02 -8.47
N THR A 610 18.01 -27.99 -8.93
CA THR A 610 18.59 -26.73 -9.40
C THR A 610 19.05 -25.85 -8.24
N TYR A 611 18.25 -25.74 -7.18
CA TYR A 611 18.50 -24.80 -6.09
C TYR A 611 19.10 -25.45 -4.84
N ASN A 612 19.10 -26.78 -4.74
CA ASN A 612 19.66 -27.55 -3.64
C ASN A 612 19.20 -27.02 -2.25
N PRO A 613 17.87 -26.89 -2.02
CA PRO A 613 17.35 -26.22 -0.83
C PRO A 613 17.66 -27.02 0.44
N SER A 614 18.06 -26.30 1.48
CA SER A 614 18.20 -26.84 2.84
C SER A 614 16.87 -26.92 3.59
N HIS A 615 15.91 -26.03 3.26
CA HIS A 615 14.58 -25.97 3.85
C HIS A 615 13.56 -25.54 2.80
N ILE A 616 12.31 -25.95 3.00
CA ILE A 616 11.17 -25.46 2.22
C ILE A 616 10.10 -24.93 3.18
N ILE A 617 9.51 -23.79 2.83
CA ILE A 617 8.37 -23.19 3.51
C ILE A 617 7.22 -23.11 2.52
N ILE A 618 6.08 -23.71 2.87
CA ILE A 618 4.81 -23.44 2.19
C ILE A 618 4.22 -22.20 2.86
N GLY A 619 4.23 -21.07 2.17
CA GLY A 619 3.81 -19.80 2.70
C GLY A 619 2.29 -19.69 2.91
N PRO A 620 1.86 -18.57 3.53
CA PRO A 620 0.45 -18.24 3.70
C PRO A 620 -0.23 -17.95 2.35
N GLY A 621 -1.55 -17.76 2.38
CA GLY A 621 -2.35 -17.40 1.23
C GLY A 621 -3.85 -17.37 1.54
N PRO A 622 -4.66 -16.76 0.67
CA PRO A 622 -6.10 -16.69 0.83
C PRO A 622 -6.78 -18.02 0.47
N SER A 623 -8.03 -18.14 0.92
CA SER A 623 -8.94 -19.23 0.58
C SER A 623 -8.39 -20.60 0.99
N ILE A 624 -8.80 -21.66 0.28
CA ILE A 624 -8.44 -23.04 0.59
C ILE A 624 -7.12 -23.48 -0.07
N PRO A 625 -6.31 -24.32 0.60
CA PRO A 625 -5.04 -24.79 0.08
C PRO A 625 -5.09 -25.50 -1.28
N ASN A 626 -6.22 -26.13 -1.61
CA ASN A 626 -6.42 -26.89 -2.85
C ASN A 626 -6.25 -26.04 -4.12
N ASN A 627 -6.41 -24.72 -4.01
CA ASN A 627 -6.20 -23.79 -5.11
C ASN A 627 -4.73 -23.76 -5.55
N SER A 628 -3.79 -24.03 -4.62
CA SER A 628 -2.36 -24.15 -4.92
C SER A 628 -1.94 -25.62 -5.10
N LYS A 629 -1.95 -26.08 -6.35
CA LYS A 629 -1.49 -27.43 -6.70
C LYS A 629 -0.05 -27.69 -6.26
N ILE A 630 0.81 -26.67 -6.28
CA ILE A 630 2.21 -26.74 -5.83
C ILE A 630 2.28 -27.02 -4.33
N SER A 631 1.56 -26.25 -3.52
CA SER A 631 1.52 -26.41 -2.07
C SER A 631 1.01 -27.79 -1.67
N MET A 632 -0.09 -28.25 -2.29
CA MET A 632 -0.64 -29.59 -2.03
C MET A 632 0.34 -30.70 -2.42
N GLN A 633 1.03 -30.57 -3.56
CA GLN A 633 2.00 -31.57 -4.00
C GLN A 633 3.25 -31.60 -3.10
N LEU A 634 3.73 -30.44 -2.63
CA LEU A 634 4.84 -30.38 -1.67
C LEU A 634 4.48 -31.06 -0.34
N ALA A 635 3.30 -30.76 0.21
CA ALA A 635 2.78 -31.40 1.41
C ALA A 635 2.71 -32.93 1.24
N LYS A 636 2.17 -33.41 0.11
CA LYS A 636 2.10 -34.83 -0.24
C LYS A 636 3.47 -35.48 -0.34
N MET A 637 4.40 -34.89 -1.09
CA MET A 637 5.76 -35.42 -1.21
C MET A 637 6.45 -35.47 0.15
N ALA A 638 6.23 -34.50 1.04
CA ALA A 638 6.82 -34.51 2.37
C ALA A 638 6.27 -35.65 3.23
N LEU A 639 4.94 -35.78 3.33
CA LEU A 639 4.29 -36.83 4.14
C LEU A 639 4.56 -38.24 3.62
N GLU A 640 4.72 -38.41 2.30
CA GLU A 640 5.14 -39.68 1.68
C GLU A 640 6.65 -39.95 1.80
N GLY A 641 7.41 -39.05 2.44
CA GLY A 641 8.86 -39.17 2.58
C GLY A 641 9.64 -38.99 1.26
N LYS A 642 9.00 -38.50 0.20
CA LYS A 642 9.59 -38.28 -1.14
C LYS A 642 10.25 -36.92 -1.31
N LEU A 643 10.02 -35.99 -0.38
CA LEU A 643 10.67 -34.67 -0.36
C LEU A 643 12.09 -34.80 0.19
N GLN A 644 13.00 -35.23 -0.66
CA GLN A 644 14.38 -35.53 -0.30
C GLN A 644 15.38 -34.94 -1.28
N ASN A 645 16.59 -34.72 -0.78
CA ASN A 645 17.76 -34.39 -1.57
C ASN A 645 18.95 -35.22 -1.05
N ASN A 646 19.63 -35.96 -1.93
CA ASN A 646 20.71 -36.90 -1.56
C ASN A 646 20.34 -37.82 -0.38
N ASN A 647 19.14 -38.41 -0.40
CA ASN A 647 18.58 -39.27 0.66
C ASN A 647 18.38 -38.60 2.03
N LEU A 648 18.45 -37.28 2.10
CA LEU A 648 18.10 -36.49 3.27
C LEU A 648 16.72 -35.86 3.08
N HIS A 649 15.83 -36.04 4.05
CA HIS A 649 14.52 -35.39 4.06
C HIS A 649 14.71 -33.90 4.32
N ILE A 650 14.17 -33.08 3.43
CA ILE A 650 14.25 -31.62 3.52
C ILE A 650 13.23 -31.17 4.58
N PRO A 651 13.63 -30.40 5.61
CA PRO A 651 12.72 -29.79 6.56
C PRO A 651 11.64 -28.95 5.85
N LEU A 652 10.39 -29.18 6.23
CA LEU A 652 9.22 -28.48 5.69
C LEU A 652 8.49 -27.75 6.81
N LEU A 653 8.20 -26.47 6.59
CA LEU A 653 7.30 -25.68 7.43
C LEU A 653 6.09 -25.24 6.61
N GLY A 654 4.89 -25.54 7.10
CA GLY A 654 3.65 -24.93 6.62
C GLY A 654 3.26 -23.73 7.48
N LEU A 655 3.05 -22.57 6.86
CA LEU A 655 2.58 -21.34 7.52
C LEU A 655 1.15 -21.02 7.07
N CYS A 656 0.22 -20.86 8.00
CA CYS A 656 -1.19 -20.56 7.74
C CYS A 656 -1.80 -21.50 6.67
N LEU A 657 -2.02 -21.05 5.42
CA LEU A 657 -2.44 -21.91 4.31
C LEU A 657 -1.52 -23.13 4.13
N GLY A 658 -0.20 -22.99 4.28
CA GLY A 658 0.73 -24.12 4.23
C GLY A 658 0.55 -25.12 5.38
N HIS A 659 0.18 -24.64 6.57
CA HIS A 659 -0.18 -25.51 7.71
C HIS A 659 -1.45 -26.31 7.37
N GLN A 660 -2.47 -25.62 6.85
CA GLN A 660 -3.73 -26.21 6.41
C GLN A 660 -3.52 -27.24 5.29
N ALA A 661 -2.65 -26.95 4.31
CA ALA A 661 -2.31 -27.84 3.20
C ALA A 661 -1.79 -29.20 3.71
N ILE A 662 -0.83 -29.16 4.64
CA ILE A 662 -0.21 -30.37 5.21
C ILE A 662 -1.25 -31.15 6.03
N GLY A 663 -2.07 -30.48 6.83
CA GLY A 663 -3.14 -31.12 7.61
C GLY A 663 -4.15 -31.85 6.72
N LEU A 664 -4.62 -31.19 5.66
CA LEU A 664 -5.55 -31.77 4.67
C LEU A 664 -4.95 -33.02 4.02
N VAL A 665 -3.67 -33.00 3.62
CA VAL A 665 -3.02 -34.17 3.02
C VAL A 665 -2.78 -35.28 4.04
N ALA A 666 -2.59 -34.96 5.32
CA ALA A 666 -2.59 -35.95 6.40
C ALA A 666 -3.99 -36.58 6.62
N GLY A 667 -5.03 -35.97 6.07
CA GLY A 667 -6.42 -36.43 6.13
C GLY A 667 -7.24 -35.75 7.23
N TRP A 668 -6.71 -34.71 7.88
CA TRP A 668 -7.48 -33.88 8.80
C TRP A 668 -8.49 -33.02 8.05
N GLU A 669 -9.51 -32.53 8.76
CA GLU A 669 -10.54 -31.67 8.18
C GLU A 669 -10.16 -30.19 8.32
N LEU A 670 -10.56 -29.37 7.35
CA LEU A 670 -10.46 -27.92 7.41
C LEU A 670 -11.87 -27.35 7.56
N ILE A 671 -12.12 -26.65 8.65
CA ILE A 671 -13.43 -26.09 8.98
C ILE A 671 -13.33 -24.59 9.22
N GLU A 672 -14.45 -23.89 9.11
CA GLU A 672 -14.57 -22.53 9.63
C GLU A 672 -14.32 -22.53 11.14
N SER A 673 -13.59 -21.51 11.64
CA SER A 673 -13.27 -21.37 13.05
C SER A 673 -14.56 -21.28 13.88
N PRO A 674 -14.78 -22.21 14.83
CA PRO A 674 -15.96 -22.17 15.70
C PRO A 674 -16.05 -20.92 16.58
N LEU A 675 -14.91 -20.24 16.80
CA LEU A 675 -14.82 -19.00 17.56
C LEU A 675 -14.82 -17.74 16.68
N GLY A 676 -15.14 -17.89 15.39
CA GLY A 676 -15.10 -16.81 14.41
C GLY A 676 -13.72 -16.55 13.81
N ALA A 677 -13.69 -15.73 12.78
CA ALA A 677 -12.47 -15.36 12.06
C ALA A 677 -11.61 -14.37 12.88
N VAL A 678 -10.29 -14.51 12.76
CA VAL A 678 -9.33 -13.66 13.47
C VAL A 678 -8.33 -13.10 12.46
N HIS A 679 -8.36 -11.78 12.22
CA HIS A 679 -7.45 -11.11 11.28
C HIS A 679 -6.74 -9.94 11.96
N GLY A 680 -5.40 -9.94 11.92
CA GLY A 680 -4.58 -8.86 12.47
C GLY A 680 -4.49 -8.85 13.97
N LYS A 681 -4.97 -9.88 14.69
CA LYS A 681 -5.02 -9.88 16.15
C LYS A 681 -3.83 -10.63 16.79
N PRO A 682 -2.98 -9.94 17.59
CA PRO A 682 -2.04 -10.61 18.48
C PRO A 682 -2.81 -11.44 19.51
N SER A 683 -2.51 -12.74 19.58
CA SER A 683 -3.22 -13.71 20.42
C SER A 683 -2.25 -14.50 21.27
N GLN A 684 -2.69 -14.96 22.44
CA GLN A 684 -1.92 -15.90 23.25
C GLN A 684 -2.01 -17.29 22.65
N ILE A 685 -0.86 -17.93 22.50
CA ILE A 685 -0.72 -19.29 21.97
C ILE A 685 -0.10 -20.16 23.06
N ILE A 686 -0.80 -21.22 23.43
CA ILE A 686 -0.37 -22.20 24.43
C ILE A 686 0.32 -23.34 23.69
N HIS A 687 1.53 -23.74 24.08
CA HIS A 687 2.33 -24.73 23.35
C HIS A 687 2.96 -25.79 24.24
N ASP A 688 3.43 -26.89 23.63
CA ASP A 688 4.04 -28.01 24.35
C ASP A 688 5.54 -27.83 24.70
N GLY A 689 6.14 -26.71 24.30
CA GLY A 689 7.54 -26.35 24.62
C GLY A 689 8.59 -27.17 23.86
N LYS A 690 8.19 -27.95 22.86
CA LYS A 690 9.06 -28.81 22.06
C LYS A 690 9.19 -28.32 20.62
N GLY A 691 10.16 -28.86 19.90
CA GLY A 691 10.28 -28.64 18.46
C GLY A 691 10.60 -27.19 18.09
N LEU A 692 9.59 -26.45 17.59
CA LEU A 692 9.69 -25.04 17.25
C LEU A 692 9.56 -24.11 18.47
N TYR A 693 9.00 -24.61 19.57
CA TYR A 693 8.67 -23.84 20.77
C TYR A 693 9.73 -23.94 21.88
N GLN A 694 10.86 -24.58 21.59
CA GLN A 694 11.90 -24.80 22.57
C GLN A 694 12.50 -23.46 23.04
N ASN A 695 12.64 -23.31 24.36
CA ASN A 695 13.16 -22.11 25.04
C ASN A 695 12.33 -20.83 24.79
N LEU A 696 11.03 -20.97 24.51
CA LEU A 696 10.10 -19.86 24.37
C LEU A 696 9.13 -19.79 25.57
N PRO A 697 8.62 -18.59 25.91
CA PRO A 697 7.61 -18.44 26.96
C PRO A 697 6.32 -19.16 26.58
N ASN A 698 5.62 -19.70 27.58
CA ASN A 698 4.32 -20.32 27.41
C ASN A 698 3.33 -19.69 28.42
N PRO A 699 2.28 -18.99 27.97
CA PRO A 699 1.92 -18.73 26.58
C PRO A 699 2.87 -17.74 25.87
N ILE A 700 2.82 -17.73 24.54
CA ILE A 700 3.54 -16.79 23.66
C ILE A 700 2.54 -15.94 22.85
N THR A 701 2.83 -14.65 22.68
CA THR A 701 2.02 -13.75 21.85
C THR A 701 2.42 -13.83 20.38
N LEU A 702 1.47 -14.21 19.52
CA LEU A 702 1.67 -14.36 18.08
C LEU A 702 0.48 -13.83 17.28
N MET A 703 0.74 -13.28 16.10
CA MET A 703 -0.26 -12.72 15.21
C MET A 703 -1.07 -13.79 14.48
N ARG A 704 -2.39 -13.62 14.43
CA ARG A 704 -3.30 -14.51 13.71
C ARG A 704 -4.00 -13.79 12.54
N TYR A 705 -4.03 -14.48 11.40
CA TYR A 705 -4.76 -14.12 10.19
C TYR A 705 -5.48 -15.38 9.66
N ASN A 706 -6.46 -15.89 10.39
CA ASN A 706 -7.11 -17.13 10.04
C ASN A 706 -8.62 -17.12 10.29
N SER A 707 -9.37 -17.52 9.27
CA SER A 707 -10.81 -17.82 9.37
C SER A 707 -11.07 -19.31 9.45
N LEU A 708 -10.17 -20.11 8.86
CA LEU A 708 -10.24 -21.57 8.85
C LEU A 708 -9.28 -22.16 9.89
N ILE A 709 -9.62 -23.33 10.42
CA ILE A 709 -8.82 -24.09 11.39
C ILE A 709 -8.81 -25.57 11.01
N LEU A 710 -7.70 -26.26 11.30
CA LEU A 710 -7.64 -27.71 11.16
C LEU A 710 -8.31 -28.42 12.34
N SER A 711 -9.08 -29.46 12.04
CA SER A 711 -9.67 -30.39 12.99
C SER A 711 -9.04 -31.78 12.83
N PRO A 712 -8.20 -32.23 13.78
CA PRO A 712 -7.59 -33.55 13.75
C PRO A 712 -8.62 -34.68 13.81
N ASN A 713 -8.51 -35.66 12.92
CA ASN A 713 -9.36 -36.86 12.89
C ASN A 713 -8.55 -38.19 12.88
N ASN A 714 -7.22 -38.10 12.99
CA ASN A 714 -6.30 -39.23 13.04
C ASN A 714 -4.95 -38.82 13.64
N ASP A 715 -4.11 -39.80 13.98
CA ASP A 715 -2.85 -39.60 14.71
C ASP A 715 -1.59 -39.48 13.81
N LYS A 716 -1.74 -39.19 12.50
CA LYS A 716 -0.57 -39.05 11.61
C LYS A 716 0.32 -37.85 11.95
N LEU A 717 -0.23 -36.85 12.62
CA LEU A 717 0.46 -35.64 13.08
C LEU A 717 0.21 -35.46 14.58
N ILE A 718 1.18 -34.87 15.28
CA ILE A 718 1.10 -34.58 16.70
C ILE A 718 0.72 -33.11 16.86
N SER A 719 -0.41 -32.82 17.51
CA SER A 719 -0.80 -31.46 17.91
C SER A 719 0.20 -30.87 18.90
N THR A 720 0.56 -29.60 18.73
CA THR A 720 1.68 -28.96 19.47
C THR A 720 1.35 -27.63 20.12
N CYS A 721 0.36 -26.90 19.62
CA CYS A 721 -0.08 -25.65 20.21
C CYS A 721 -1.54 -25.34 19.88
N TRP A 722 -2.13 -24.50 20.71
CA TRP A 722 -3.54 -24.10 20.70
C TRP A 722 -3.70 -22.60 20.95
N ASP A 723 -4.90 -22.09 20.67
CA ASP A 723 -5.28 -20.72 21.03
C ASP A 723 -5.45 -20.54 22.55
N GLU A 724 -5.79 -19.33 22.97
CA GLU A 724 -5.97 -18.97 24.39
C GLU A 724 -7.10 -19.74 25.08
N SER A 725 -8.12 -20.18 24.33
CA SER A 725 -9.18 -21.05 24.86
C SER A 725 -8.75 -22.51 25.00
N ASN A 726 -7.57 -22.87 24.47
CA ASN A 726 -7.04 -24.22 24.39
C ASN A 726 -7.95 -25.19 23.59
N THR A 727 -8.71 -24.67 22.62
CA THR A 727 -9.67 -25.47 21.82
C THR A 727 -9.30 -25.52 20.35
N LEU A 728 -8.75 -24.44 19.79
CA LEU A 728 -8.41 -24.33 18.39
C LEU A 728 -6.96 -24.74 18.15
N LEU A 729 -6.73 -25.69 17.25
CA LEU A 729 -5.39 -26.14 16.92
C LEU A 729 -4.61 -25.07 16.17
N MET A 730 -3.45 -24.69 16.71
CA MET A 730 -2.59 -23.65 16.13
C MET A 730 -1.29 -24.18 15.53
N GLY A 731 -0.99 -25.47 15.71
CA GLY A 731 0.22 -26.04 15.14
C GLY A 731 0.40 -27.53 15.43
N PHE A 732 1.17 -28.19 14.57
CA PHE A 732 1.51 -29.59 14.68
C PHE A 732 2.97 -29.86 14.30
N ARG A 733 3.43 -31.08 14.60
CA ARG A 733 4.64 -31.69 14.02
C ARG A 733 4.37 -33.11 13.57
N HIS A 734 5.10 -33.59 12.57
CA HIS A 734 5.09 -35.00 12.23
C HIS A 734 5.93 -35.80 13.26
N PRO A 735 5.56 -37.06 13.60
CA PRO A 735 6.28 -37.87 14.59
C PRO A 735 7.74 -38.15 14.21
N ASN A 736 8.00 -38.50 12.95
CA ASN A 736 9.33 -38.96 12.49
C ASN A 736 10.03 -38.09 11.42
N LEU A 737 9.28 -37.45 10.53
CA LEU A 737 9.77 -36.57 9.46
C LEU A 737 9.96 -35.13 9.97
N PRO A 738 10.87 -34.32 9.38
CA PRO A 738 11.13 -32.94 9.79
C PRO A 738 10.05 -31.98 9.25
N ILE A 739 8.78 -32.27 9.53
CA ILE A 739 7.61 -31.56 9.03
C ILE A 739 6.92 -30.88 10.20
N TYR A 740 6.67 -29.58 10.04
CA TYR A 740 6.01 -28.74 11.03
C TYR A 740 4.94 -27.89 10.35
N GLY A 741 3.89 -27.54 11.08
CA GLY A 741 2.90 -26.57 10.61
C GLY A 741 2.46 -25.66 11.74
N ILE A 742 2.31 -24.37 11.44
CA ILE A 742 1.82 -23.35 12.37
C ILE A 742 0.78 -22.46 11.68
N GLN A 743 -0.30 -22.13 12.40
CA GLN A 743 -1.43 -21.37 11.88
C GLN A 743 -1.23 -19.85 11.97
N PHE A 744 -0.40 -19.39 12.91
CA PHE A 744 -0.09 -17.97 13.15
C PHE A 744 1.11 -17.50 12.29
N HIS A 745 1.36 -16.19 12.32
CA HIS A 745 2.34 -15.49 11.47
C HIS A 745 3.53 -14.98 12.28
N PRO A 746 4.64 -15.74 12.37
CA PRO A 746 5.81 -15.35 13.17
C PRO A 746 6.56 -14.11 12.63
N GLU A 747 6.42 -13.77 11.36
CA GLU A 747 7.06 -12.63 10.69
C GLU A 747 6.41 -11.27 11.02
N SER A 748 5.17 -11.31 11.52
CA SER A 748 4.35 -10.14 11.79
C SER A 748 4.92 -9.24 12.88
N VAL A 749 4.71 -7.92 12.77
CA VAL A 749 5.00 -6.98 13.87
C VAL A 749 4.19 -7.27 15.14
N GLY A 750 3.04 -7.95 15.01
CA GLY A 750 2.22 -8.46 16.12
C GLY A 750 2.77 -9.72 16.77
N SER A 751 3.91 -10.25 16.30
CA SER A 751 4.59 -11.44 16.83
C SER A 751 5.95 -11.10 17.46
N PRO A 752 6.00 -10.44 18.64
CA PRO A 752 7.23 -10.09 19.36
C PRO A 752 8.41 -11.07 19.29
N MET A 753 8.13 -12.36 19.49
CA MET A 753 9.12 -13.44 19.55
C MET A 753 9.04 -14.40 18.36
N GLY A 754 8.28 -14.06 17.31
CA GLY A 754 8.08 -14.94 16.16
C GLY A 754 9.37 -15.28 15.39
N ASP A 755 10.35 -14.36 15.33
CA ASP A 755 11.67 -14.65 14.76
C ASP A 755 12.37 -15.85 15.41
N HIS A 756 12.13 -16.11 16.70
CA HIS A 756 12.73 -17.26 17.38
C HIS A 756 12.10 -18.58 16.93
N ILE A 757 10.82 -18.57 16.54
CA ILE A 757 10.14 -19.74 15.95
C ILE A 757 10.76 -20.05 14.59
N LEU A 758 10.95 -19.03 13.74
CA LEU A 758 11.61 -19.19 12.44
C LEU A 758 13.07 -19.65 12.61
N LEU A 759 13.80 -19.10 13.58
CA LEU A 759 15.16 -19.52 13.90
C LEU A 759 15.22 -20.98 14.36
N ASN A 760 14.29 -21.41 15.23
CA ASN A 760 14.18 -22.79 15.67
C ASN A 760 13.90 -23.76 14.51
N PHE A 761 13.14 -23.32 13.50
CA PHE A 761 12.93 -24.09 12.27
C PHE A 761 14.21 -24.18 11.41
N ILE A 762 14.87 -23.05 11.16
CA ILE A 762 16.10 -22.98 10.33
C ILE A 762 17.26 -23.80 10.94
N ASN A 763 17.24 -23.99 12.26
CA ASN A 763 18.22 -24.82 12.96
C ASN A 763 17.95 -26.33 12.82
N LYS A 764 16.82 -26.75 12.25
CA LYS A 764 16.55 -28.17 11.98
C LYS A 764 17.37 -28.62 10.77
N LYS A 765 18.13 -29.71 10.92
CA LYS A 765 18.95 -30.24 9.82
C LYS A 765 18.15 -31.25 8.99
N PRO A 766 18.43 -31.38 7.68
CA PRO A 766 17.95 -32.51 6.90
C PRO A 766 18.35 -33.84 7.55
N ILE A 767 17.40 -34.77 7.66
CA ILE A 767 17.60 -36.05 8.37
C ILE A 767 17.54 -37.24 7.41
N ASN A 768 18.32 -38.29 7.70
CA ASN A 768 18.17 -39.59 7.05
C ASN A 768 17.37 -40.52 7.98
N ILE A 769 16.14 -40.87 7.60
CA ILE A 769 15.27 -41.71 8.43
C ILE A 769 15.72 -43.18 8.45
N SER A 770 16.51 -43.65 7.48
CA SER A 770 17.11 -44.99 7.56
C SER A 770 18.03 -45.18 8.79
N LYS A 771 18.49 -44.09 9.43
CA LYS A 771 19.26 -44.12 10.69
C LYS A 771 18.41 -44.05 11.96
N ILE A 772 17.12 -43.70 11.89
CA ILE A 772 16.24 -43.58 13.07
C ILE A 772 15.69 -44.95 13.52
N PHE A 773 15.73 -45.96 12.65
CA PHE A 773 15.28 -47.32 12.96
C PHE A 773 16.33 -48.24 13.61
N VAL A 774 17.52 -47.77 13.99
CA VAL A 774 18.58 -48.64 14.56
C VAL A 774 18.96 -48.29 16.02
N GLN A 775 18.47 -47.21 16.61
CA GLN A 775 18.91 -46.83 17.99
C GLN A 775 17.84 -46.72 19.08
N ASN A 776 16.54 -46.83 18.78
CA ASN A 776 15.49 -46.76 19.81
C ASN A 776 14.55 -47.99 19.86
N GLN A 777 15.09 -49.18 19.57
CA GLN A 777 14.46 -50.46 19.97
C GLN A 777 15.39 -51.25 20.88
N ILE A 778 15.71 -50.69 22.04
CA ILE A 778 15.96 -51.50 23.22
C ILE A 778 15.11 -50.88 24.33
N LYS A 779 13.96 -51.52 24.58
CA LYS A 779 13.37 -51.52 25.92
C LYS A 779 14.37 -52.29 26.79
N GLU A 780 14.92 -51.63 27.79
CA GLU A 780 15.44 -52.31 28.97
C GLU A 780 14.60 -51.88 30.18
N PRO A 781 14.49 -52.75 31.20
CA PRO A 781 13.29 -52.97 32.03
C PRO A 781 12.80 -51.79 32.86
#